data_AF-A0A117M019-F1
#
_entry.id   AF-A0A117M019-F1
#
_cell.length_a   1.000
_cell.length_b   1.000
_cell.length_c   1.000
_cell.angle_alpha   90.00
_cell.angle_beta   90.00
_cell.angle_gamma   90.00
#
_symmetry.space_group_name_H-M   'P 1'
#
loop_
_entity.id
_entity.type
_entity.pdbx_description
1 polymer ?
#
loop_
_entity_poly.entity_id
_entity_poly.type
_entity_poly.pdbx_seq_one_letter_code
_entity_poly.pdbx_strand_id
1 'polypeptide(L)'
;MPKSKSKESNQVKFKVKKRDGRIVEFDKERVITSIFKAADSVGGDDRERAEEVADEAITRLNEKYSNNDTVKTTEIAEVVKDTLVEMGHGKTSVAFDLFLQLRNQIKNIKSLIDADSLIKDYIDMEDWRIKENSNMSYSWQGLNNHISSSVQANYWLHSIFDKDISNAHINGDIHLHDLGMLATYCCGWSLEDLLIKGFTGVPGKISSAPAKHFRTALGQIVNFLYTLQHEAAGAQAFSSFDTYLAPFIRYDKLSYDEVKQAMQEFLFNMNVPTRVGCQCVSEDTEILTPDGWKGYEEINEGVTIKTFNLESKKIEDQVVTSVYKGEHKGIMYNLKNRIQDQLISPKHRVVRKVFNSDKYILEPIEDVSKLKSPVIIPISGESANTPLDISDEQIKLMAWIVSEGTLEIGKKGTNRISIYQSNIKNRKKYDEIKNLLKHFNFQFDESETTGFGDSVKKIRLNSDSSKVIHKWFGNDSNIKFISNSLTHLDKRQSKLFLETYIKGDGFEECKISTTDIDILDQLQIIAVNAGYGFTVLTRKPTIGTKDIYVLRLIEHKDTYIQKIEKVDYDGIIWCPHTENETIIARRNGKVFITGNTPFTNITMDLKPHGMLANESVIIGGKPQEDVYGDFQEEMDMINNAFCEVMLEGDAQGRIFSFPIPTYNLTKDFEWENPKYDKLWEMTAKYGIPYFSNFINSDMSPDDARSMCPLAGNEKVLIKSSRGRGLEFSTIRNIYEGNSKQEKYEIYSDGKFVEGKFNKFEDQKMLKVTLANNHIIKMSEKHLNFVTRKEEFQIKEILGSELTKGMYLPYSLNIYEGSGGTKDLGYFVGAFAGDGSFDGDGTVVFSLCKEQKEDVVKRIITISEKYFGANYSITEYEDTKLLTLKIHSKAAVGLCKDYVEGKEREKRYTARLFDSSKDFRLGVIDGHYATDGGNRNRIYTSSKRMVETLNMLAASLGTTTAIYEDTREGRLGKEPNYAVLIYKLGRKKYGDVWFKREDKLWVKIKNIEKIPNRTAYCFEVLNSEPIFTVGTTGILTHNCRLRLDNRELRKRGGGLFGANPLTGSIGVVTINMARIGYLAKDEKEYFEMLDKWMDVAKRALIARREFVEKYMERGLYPYSKFYLGSIAERFGEYFKNHFNTIGLLGLNESIVNFTDEKENIASK
;
A
#
# COMPACT_ATOMS: atom_id res chain seq x y z
N MET A 1 -10.37 65.86 54.28
CA MET A 1 -8.97 66.36 54.32
C MET A 1 -8.21 65.52 55.34
N PRO A 2 -6.88 65.32 55.21
CA PRO A 2 -6.00 65.81 54.14
C PRO A 2 -6.14 65.03 52.82
N LYS A 3 -5.38 65.44 51.80
CA LYS A 3 -5.35 64.86 50.43
C LYS A 3 -3.97 64.25 50.14
N SER A 4 -3.94 63.45 49.06
CA SER A 4 -2.80 63.14 48.18
C SER A 4 -1.56 62.42 48.73
N LYS A 5 -1.29 61.24 48.16
CA LYS A 5 0.02 60.91 47.57
C LYS A 5 -0.16 60.22 46.20
N SER A 6 0.51 60.79 45.19
CA SER A 6 0.99 60.20 43.92
C SER A 6 0.13 59.18 43.16
N LYS A 7 -0.50 59.65 42.06
CA LYS A 7 -0.63 58.86 40.82
C LYS A 7 0.75 58.82 40.12
N GLU A 8 1.64 57.92 40.52
CA GLU A 8 2.98 57.75 39.90
C GLU A 8 3.68 56.46 40.39
N SER A 9 3.38 55.28 39.82
CA SER A 9 4.16 54.05 40.09
C SER A 9 4.00 52.85 39.14
N ASN A 10 2.87 52.66 38.43
CA ASN A 10 2.61 51.38 37.71
C ASN A 10 3.15 51.34 36.27
N GLN A 11 4.30 51.98 36.01
CA GLN A 11 5.10 51.74 34.81
C GLN A 11 6.17 50.68 35.12
N VAL A 12 6.20 49.61 34.34
CA VAL A 12 7.31 48.65 34.41
C VAL A 12 8.57 49.24 33.79
N LYS A 13 9.73 48.91 34.37
CA LYS A 13 11.03 49.46 33.93
C LYS A 13 11.68 48.67 32.79
N PHE A 14 11.03 47.61 32.30
CA PHE A 14 11.54 46.69 31.29
C PHE A 14 10.68 46.68 30.02
N LYS A 15 11.29 46.36 28.88
CA LYS A 15 10.56 46.11 27.62
C LYS A 15 10.21 44.63 27.47
N VAL A 16 9.14 44.33 26.72
CA VAL A 16 8.67 42.95 26.53
C VAL A 16 9.29 42.34 25.28
N LYS A 17 10.07 41.27 25.45
CA LYS A 17 10.54 40.42 24.35
C LYS A 17 9.47 39.38 24.01
N LYS A 18 8.87 39.52 22.83
CA LYS A 18 7.92 38.55 22.28
C LYS A 18 8.63 37.27 21.83
N ARG A 19 7.87 36.18 21.70
CA ARG A 19 8.37 34.88 21.20
C ARG A 19 8.94 34.95 19.78
N ASP A 20 8.51 35.93 18.99
CA ASP A 20 9.02 36.23 17.64
C ASP A 20 10.27 37.15 17.63
N GLY A 21 10.91 37.34 18.80
CA GLY A 21 12.11 38.16 18.95
C GLY A 21 11.87 39.67 19.06
N ARG A 22 10.69 40.19 18.69
CA ARG A 22 10.38 41.63 18.73
C ARG A 22 10.35 42.16 20.15
N ILE A 23 10.98 43.32 20.35
CA ILE A 23 10.94 44.08 21.60
C ILE A 23 9.84 45.15 21.48
N VAL A 24 8.93 45.21 22.45
CA VAL A 24 7.84 46.19 22.49
C VAL A 24 7.68 46.77 23.89
N GLU A 25 7.05 47.93 24.02
CA GLU A 25 6.64 48.47 25.32
C GLU A 25 5.60 47.55 25.99
N PHE A 26 5.61 47.52 27.31
CA PHE A 26 4.64 46.77 28.11
C PHE A 26 3.25 47.42 28.05
N ASP A 27 2.22 46.59 28.02
CA ASP A 27 0.83 47.01 27.83
C ASP A 27 -0.05 46.31 28.88
N LYS A 28 -0.45 47.06 29.93
CA LYS A 28 -1.25 46.56 31.06
C LYS A 28 -2.59 45.99 30.59
N GLU A 29 -3.27 46.65 29.66
CA GLU A 29 -4.60 46.24 29.17
C GLU A 29 -4.60 44.84 28.54
N ARG A 30 -3.47 44.40 27.97
CA ARG A 30 -3.35 43.02 27.46
C ARG A 30 -3.30 41.96 28.55
N VAL A 31 -2.76 42.30 29.72
CA VAL A 31 -2.74 41.41 30.88
C VAL A 31 -4.16 41.32 31.45
N ILE A 32 -4.79 42.47 31.74
CA ILE A 32 -6.19 42.56 32.20
C ILE A 32 -7.13 41.79 31.26
N THR A 33 -7.09 42.09 29.96
CA THR A 33 -7.96 41.45 28.95
C THR A 33 -7.75 39.94 28.85
N SER A 34 -6.54 39.44 29.11
CA SER A 34 -6.26 38.00 29.04
C SER A 34 -6.69 37.27 30.31
N ILE A 35 -6.54 37.89 31.50
CA ILE A 35 -7.08 37.39 32.77
C ILE A 35 -8.61 37.39 32.71
N PHE A 36 -9.22 38.50 32.26
CA PHE A 36 -10.67 38.64 32.13
C PHE A 36 -11.29 37.57 31.22
N LYS A 37 -10.69 37.29 30.06
CA LYS A 37 -11.18 36.22 29.16
C LYS A 37 -11.01 34.81 29.73
N ALA A 38 -9.99 34.60 30.57
CA ALA A 38 -9.86 33.34 31.29
C ALA A 38 -10.94 33.21 32.37
N ALA A 39 -11.26 34.29 33.09
CA ALA A 39 -12.33 34.32 34.10
C ALA A 39 -13.71 34.07 33.46
N ASP A 40 -14.01 34.74 32.36
CA ASP A 40 -15.25 34.58 31.57
C ASP A 40 -15.46 33.11 31.16
N SER A 41 -14.39 32.44 30.69
CA SER A 41 -14.43 31.02 30.31
C SER A 41 -14.68 30.03 31.46
N VAL A 42 -14.58 30.48 32.72
CA VAL A 42 -14.97 29.71 33.93
C VAL A 42 -16.16 30.32 34.69
N GLY A 43 -16.87 31.28 34.08
CA GLY A 43 -18.09 31.87 34.59
C GLY A 43 -17.92 33.10 35.50
N GLY A 44 -16.82 33.85 35.38
CA GLY A 44 -16.59 35.10 36.10
C GLY A 44 -16.54 36.31 35.17
N ASP A 45 -17.31 37.35 35.48
CA ASP A 45 -17.56 38.55 34.66
C ASP A 45 -16.99 39.86 35.24
N ASP A 46 -16.22 39.77 36.32
CA ASP A 46 -15.65 40.92 37.02
C ASP A 46 -14.31 41.37 36.39
N ARG A 47 -14.37 42.50 35.67
CA ARG A 47 -13.19 43.13 35.06
C ARG A 47 -12.36 43.95 36.05
N GLU A 48 -12.96 44.48 37.11
CA GLU A 48 -12.26 45.24 38.14
C GLU A 48 -11.35 44.30 38.94
N ARG A 49 -11.86 43.12 39.30
CA ARG A 49 -11.06 42.05 39.92
C ARG A 49 -9.95 41.52 39.00
N ALA A 50 -10.17 41.49 37.68
CA ALA A 50 -9.13 41.14 36.71
C ALA A 50 -8.02 42.22 36.60
N GLU A 51 -8.35 43.49 36.89
CA GLU A 51 -7.37 44.57 36.98
C GLU A 51 -6.56 44.53 38.27
N GLU A 52 -7.19 44.25 39.43
CA GLU A 52 -6.49 44.05 40.71
C GLU A 52 -5.43 42.94 40.63
N VAL A 53 -5.78 41.79 40.04
CA VAL A 53 -4.83 40.67 39.82
C VAL A 53 -3.70 41.07 38.85
N ALA A 54 -3.98 41.93 37.86
CA ALA A 54 -2.96 42.43 36.95
C ALA A 54 -2.00 43.41 37.63
N ASP A 55 -2.47 44.29 38.51
CA ASP A 55 -1.60 45.23 39.25
C ASP A 55 -0.70 44.51 40.28
N GLU A 56 -1.22 43.48 40.97
CA GLU A 56 -0.40 42.63 41.84
C GLU A 56 0.68 41.88 41.05
N ALA A 57 0.31 41.31 39.89
CA ALA A 57 1.27 40.65 39.01
C ALA A 57 2.33 41.63 38.46
N ILE A 58 1.96 42.88 38.16
CA ILE A 58 2.88 43.95 37.73
C ILE A 58 3.84 44.35 38.84
N THR A 59 3.36 44.43 40.08
CA THR A 59 4.19 44.73 41.25
C THR A 59 5.28 43.66 41.42
N ARG A 60 4.89 42.38 41.40
CA ARG A 60 5.82 41.23 41.44
C ARG A 60 6.79 41.19 40.26
N LEU A 61 6.35 41.55 39.06
CA LEU A 61 7.22 41.65 37.89
C LEU A 61 8.28 42.75 38.04
N ASN A 62 7.90 43.89 38.63
CA ASN A 62 8.84 44.99 38.91
C ASN A 62 9.87 44.62 39.98
N GLU A 63 9.48 43.87 41.01
CA GLU A 63 10.42 43.35 42.01
C GLU A 63 11.39 42.33 41.39
N LYS A 64 10.84 41.31 40.72
CA LYS A 64 11.58 40.16 40.16
C LYS A 64 12.51 40.53 39.00
N TYR A 65 12.19 41.57 38.23
CA TYR A 65 12.94 41.99 37.03
C TYR A 65 13.42 43.44 37.07
N SER A 66 13.57 44.01 38.27
CA SER A 66 14.00 45.39 38.54
C SER A 66 15.28 45.87 37.82
N ASN A 67 16.18 44.94 37.48
CA ASN A 67 17.48 45.22 36.83
C ASN A 67 17.57 44.74 35.37
N ASN A 68 16.47 44.28 34.75
CA ASN A 68 16.49 43.75 33.39
C ASN A 68 15.92 44.75 32.37
N ASP A 69 16.66 45.06 31.30
CA ASP A 69 16.13 45.88 30.19
C ASP A 69 15.00 45.20 29.41
N THR A 70 14.97 43.85 29.39
CA THR A 70 13.93 43.08 28.69
C THR A 70 13.49 41.83 29.46
N VAL A 71 12.18 41.51 29.38
CA VAL A 71 11.56 40.30 29.99
C VAL A 71 10.75 39.56 28.92
N LYS A 72 10.76 38.21 28.94
CA LYS A 72 10.04 37.40 27.95
C LYS A 72 8.55 37.29 28.28
N THR A 73 7.72 37.21 27.24
CA THR A 73 6.28 36.92 27.38
C THR A 73 5.92 35.63 28.15
N THR A 74 6.80 34.64 28.22
CA THR A 74 6.61 33.44 29.05
C THR A 74 6.80 33.70 30.54
N GLU A 75 7.82 34.48 30.89
CA GLU A 75 8.16 34.87 32.27
C GLU A 75 7.05 35.76 32.87
N ILE A 76 6.45 36.63 32.03
CA ILE A 76 5.26 37.42 32.39
C ILE A 76 4.03 36.54 32.65
N ALA A 77 3.77 35.57 31.78
CA ALA A 77 2.62 34.66 31.92
C ALA A 77 2.74 33.76 33.15
N GLU A 78 3.96 33.34 33.51
CA GLU A 78 4.24 32.55 34.72
C GLU A 78 3.92 33.34 35.99
N VAL A 79 4.42 34.58 36.12
CA VAL A 79 4.11 35.44 37.28
C VAL A 79 2.62 35.74 37.39
N VAL A 80 1.91 35.96 36.27
CA VAL A 80 0.44 36.13 36.26
C VAL A 80 -0.28 34.86 36.72
N LYS A 81 0.18 33.68 36.29
CA LYS A 81 -0.40 32.38 36.68
C LYS A 81 -0.21 32.11 38.18
N ASP A 82 0.96 32.40 38.72
CA ASP A 82 1.29 32.23 40.13
C ASP A 82 0.47 33.22 40.99
N THR A 83 0.37 34.48 40.56
CA THR A 83 -0.49 35.50 41.19
C THR A 83 -1.96 35.08 41.20
N LEU A 84 -2.47 34.51 40.10
CA LEU A 84 -3.83 33.95 40.04
C LEU A 84 -4.05 32.80 41.04
N VAL A 85 -3.05 31.94 41.25
CA VAL A 85 -3.16 30.85 42.25
C VAL A 85 -3.17 31.41 43.68
N GLU A 86 -2.22 32.29 44.00
CA GLU A 86 -2.09 32.86 45.35
C GLU A 86 -3.27 33.75 45.76
N MET A 87 -3.87 34.49 44.81
CA MET A 87 -5.08 35.29 45.05
C MET A 87 -6.37 34.46 45.07
N GLY A 88 -6.28 33.12 45.07
CA GLY A 88 -7.41 32.20 45.20
C GLY A 88 -8.14 31.86 43.88
N HIS A 89 -7.69 32.39 42.75
CA HIS A 89 -8.31 32.23 41.43
C HIS A 89 -7.77 31.00 40.67
N GLY A 90 -7.59 29.88 41.36
CA GLY A 90 -6.96 28.67 40.79
C GLY A 90 -7.66 28.10 39.54
N LYS A 91 -9.00 28.15 39.48
CA LYS A 91 -9.77 27.75 38.27
C LYS A 91 -9.45 28.66 37.08
N THR A 92 -9.40 29.97 37.31
CA THR A 92 -9.02 30.98 36.32
C THR A 92 -7.56 30.81 35.89
N SER A 93 -6.67 30.39 36.79
CA SER A 93 -5.26 30.08 36.45
C SER A 93 -5.13 28.92 35.46
N VAL A 94 -5.86 27.82 35.69
CA VAL A 94 -5.93 26.67 34.75
C VAL A 94 -6.55 27.08 33.42
N ALA A 95 -7.63 27.87 33.45
CA ALA A 95 -8.28 28.39 32.24
C ALA A 95 -7.41 29.40 31.50
N PHE A 96 -6.57 30.17 32.19
CA PHE A 96 -5.63 31.12 31.61
C PHE A 96 -4.49 30.40 30.89
N ASP A 97 -3.93 29.34 31.49
CA ASP A 97 -2.94 28.49 30.80
C ASP A 97 -3.57 27.78 29.60
N LEU A 98 -4.76 27.18 29.75
CA LEU A 98 -5.50 26.56 28.64
C LEU A 98 -5.85 27.57 27.53
N PHE A 99 -6.25 28.80 27.88
CA PHE A 99 -6.51 29.89 26.93
C PHE A 99 -5.24 30.32 26.20
N LEU A 100 -4.09 30.39 26.90
CA LEU A 100 -2.81 30.64 26.26
C LEU A 100 -2.39 29.47 25.36
N GLN A 101 -2.62 28.22 25.76
CA GLN A 101 -2.35 27.03 24.94
C GLN A 101 -3.24 26.98 23.69
N LEU A 102 -4.56 27.14 23.82
CA LEU A 102 -5.51 27.22 22.70
C LEU A 102 -5.20 28.40 21.77
N ARG A 103 -4.87 29.58 22.32
CA ARG A 103 -4.51 30.76 21.52
C ARG A 103 -3.15 30.59 20.83
N ASN A 104 -2.24 29.78 21.39
CA ASN A 104 -1.02 29.35 20.72
C ASN A 104 -1.29 28.27 19.65
N GLN A 105 -2.19 27.30 19.89
CA GLN A 105 -2.59 26.31 18.87
C GLN A 105 -3.30 26.96 17.70
N ILE A 106 -4.28 27.84 17.94
CA ILE A 106 -4.98 28.62 16.89
C ILE A 106 -4.00 29.54 16.15
N LYS A 107 -3.01 30.12 16.84
CA LYS A 107 -1.92 30.86 16.16
C LYS A 107 -1.03 29.97 15.32
N ASN A 108 -0.64 28.80 15.83
CA ASN A 108 0.19 27.85 15.10
C ASN A 108 -0.55 27.35 13.86
N ILE A 109 -1.84 26.98 13.96
CA ILE A 109 -2.66 26.59 12.80
C ILE A 109 -2.74 27.75 11.80
N LYS A 110 -2.96 28.99 12.26
CA LYS A 110 -2.91 30.20 11.41
C LYS A 110 -1.53 30.60 10.89
N SER A 111 -0.44 29.98 11.34
CA SER A 111 0.93 30.21 10.86
C SER A 111 1.57 29.00 10.18
N LEU A 112 0.90 27.84 10.21
CA LEU A 112 1.27 26.60 9.51
C LEU A 112 0.59 26.50 8.13
N ILE A 113 -0.46 27.30 7.93
CA ILE A 113 -1.17 27.46 6.67
C ILE A 113 -1.37 28.97 6.51
N ASP A 114 -0.31 29.65 6.10
CA ASP A 114 -0.51 30.90 5.39
C ASP A 114 -1.07 30.49 4.02
N ALA A 115 -2.34 30.84 3.74
CA ALA A 115 -2.96 30.48 2.48
C ALA A 115 -2.29 31.19 1.31
N ASP A 116 -1.74 32.39 1.55
CA ASP A 116 -0.93 33.10 0.57
C ASP A 116 0.43 32.40 0.38
N SER A 117 1.01 31.77 1.42
CA SER A 117 2.17 30.88 1.22
C SER A 117 1.75 29.62 0.48
N LEU A 118 0.83 28.76 0.91
CA LEU A 118 0.52 27.52 0.14
C LEU A 118 0.09 27.77 -1.32
N ILE A 119 -0.58 28.89 -1.59
CA ILE A 119 -0.89 29.29 -2.97
C ILE A 119 0.39 29.75 -3.69
N LYS A 120 1.30 30.47 -3.03
CA LYS A 120 2.60 30.90 -3.57
C LYS A 120 3.61 29.76 -3.65
N ASP A 121 3.85 29.02 -2.59
CA ASP A 121 4.58 27.75 -2.49
C ASP A 121 4.08 26.72 -3.52
N TYR A 122 2.84 26.82 -4.03
CA TYR A 122 2.42 26.15 -5.28
C TYR A 122 2.64 26.97 -6.55
N ILE A 123 2.34 28.26 -6.61
CA ILE A 123 2.48 29.05 -7.83
C ILE A 123 3.95 29.11 -8.29
N ASP A 124 4.85 29.29 -7.33
CA ASP A 124 6.31 29.31 -7.42
C ASP A 124 6.92 27.90 -7.19
N MET A 125 6.07 26.91 -6.86
CA MET A 125 6.33 25.49 -6.54
C MET A 125 7.57 25.24 -5.64
N GLU A 126 7.65 25.97 -4.53
CA GLU A 126 8.70 25.82 -3.51
C GLU A 126 8.48 24.58 -2.59
N ASP A 127 7.29 23.95 -2.63
CA ASP A 127 6.99 22.70 -1.89
C ASP A 127 7.22 21.44 -2.76
N TRP A 128 8.15 20.58 -2.37
CA TRP A 128 8.46 19.32 -3.06
C TRP A 128 7.26 18.37 -3.19
N ARG A 129 6.24 18.49 -2.34
CA ARG A 129 5.00 17.68 -2.38
C ARG A 129 4.19 17.88 -3.67
N ILE A 130 4.53 18.89 -4.47
CA ILE A 130 3.95 19.17 -5.78
C ILE A 130 4.25 18.07 -6.78
N LYS A 131 5.39 17.40 -6.62
CA LYS A 131 5.88 16.33 -7.49
C LYS A 131 5.63 14.93 -6.92
N GLU A 132 4.98 14.84 -5.75
CA GLU A 132 4.65 13.57 -5.08
C GLU A 132 3.58 12.77 -5.85
N ASN A 133 2.62 13.46 -6.46
CA ASN A 133 1.53 12.83 -7.20
C ASN A 133 1.83 12.76 -8.71
N SER A 134 2.45 11.65 -9.13
CA SER A 134 2.70 11.31 -10.55
C SER A 134 1.45 11.31 -11.45
N ASN A 135 0.25 11.40 -10.85
CA ASN A 135 -1.00 11.48 -11.58
C ASN A 135 -1.49 12.91 -11.86
N MET A 136 -0.73 13.96 -11.55
CA MET A 136 -1.21 15.33 -11.64
C MET A 136 -0.17 16.37 -12.05
N SER A 137 -0.28 16.87 -13.29
CA SER A 137 0.39 18.12 -13.68
C SER A 137 0.01 19.26 -12.76
N TYR A 138 1.01 20.12 -12.58
CA TYR A 138 0.78 21.54 -12.42
C TYR A 138 -0.24 22.12 -13.39
N SER A 139 -1.40 22.49 -12.88
CA SER A 139 -2.55 22.98 -13.65
C SER A 139 -3.47 23.77 -12.73
N TRP A 140 -4.61 24.28 -13.19
CA TRP A 140 -5.60 24.86 -12.26
C TRP A 140 -6.19 23.76 -11.35
N GLN A 141 -6.45 22.58 -11.91
CA GLN A 141 -6.90 21.39 -11.19
C GLN A 141 -5.81 20.89 -10.24
N GLY A 142 -4.55 20.89 -10.67
CA GLY A 142 -3.38 20.62 -9.84
C GLY A 142 -3.20 21.63 -8.69
N LEU A 143 -3.38 22.93 -8.93
CA LEU A 143 -3.34 23.97 -7.88
C LEU A 143 -4.47 23.77 -6.87
N ASN A 144 -5.70 23.53 -7.33
CA ASN A 144 -6.81 23.23 -6.43
C ASN A 144 -6.51 21.96 -5.63
N ASN A 145 -6.00 20.91 -6.28
CA ASN A 145 -5.65 19.68 -5.60
C ASN A 145 -4.45 19.84 -4.66
N HIS A 146 -3.44 20.65 -4.95
CA HIS A 146 -2.33 20.89 -4.02
C HIS A 146 -2.69 21.83 -2.88
N ILE A 147 -3.40 22.95 -3.11
CA ILE A 147 -3.90 23.76 -2.00
C ILE A 147 -4.73 22.85 -1.09
N SER A 148 -5.64 22.07 -1.67
CA SER A 148 -6.42 21.07 -0.93
C SER A 148 -5.51 20.05 -0.24
N SER A 149 -4.50 19.51 -0.93
CA SER A 149 -3.61 18.46 -0.42
C SER A 149 -2.72 18.94 0.71
N SER A 150 -2.05 20.08 0.57
CA SER A 150 -1.16 20.65 1.57
C SER A 150 -1.93 21.17 2.80
N VAL A 151 -3.14 21.73 2.59
CA VAL A 151 -4.05 22.04 3.71
C VAL A 151 -4.46 20.76 4.45
N GLN A 152 -4.85 19.71 3.73
CA GLN A 152 -5.24 18.42 4.32
C GLN A 152 -4.06 17.70 4.99
N ALA A 153 -2.86 17.77 4.42
CA ALA A 153 -1.63 17.17 4.94
C ALA A 153 -1.17 17.86 6.23
N ASN A 154 -1.18 19.19 6.26
CA ASN A 154 -0.88 19.95 7.48
C ASN A 154 -1.98 19.74 8.55
N TYR A 155 -3.23 19.53 8.14
CA TYR A 155 -4.30 19.14 9.06
C TYR A 155 -4.08 17.73 9.66
N TRP A 156 -3.68 16.74 8.85
CA TRP A 156 -3.22 15.43 9.33
C TRP A 156 -2.08 15.58 10.36
N LEU A 157 -0.98 16.23 9.99
CA LEU A 157 0.25 16.32 10.78
C LEU A 157 0.13 17.15 12.07
N HIS A 158 -0.81 18.09 12.15
CA HIS A 158 -0.88 19.04 13.28
C HIS A 158 -2.19 19.04 14.05
N SER A 159 -3.26 18.48 13.48
CA SER A 159 -4.59 18.42 14.12
C SER A 159 -5.09 17.00 14.39
N ILE A 160 -4.52 15.97 13.74
CA ILE A 160 -4.96 14.57 13.89
C ILE A 160 -3.86 13.70 14.51
N PHE A 161 -2.64 13.74 13.98
CA PHE A 161 -1.52 12.97 14.51
C PHE A 161 -0.87 13.63 15.73
N ASP A 162 -0.31 12.79 16.61
CA ASP A 162 0.55 13.26 17.70
C ASP A 162 1.90 13.78 17.18
N LYS A 163 2.61 14.53 18.03
CA LYS A 163 3.89 15.15 17.65
C LYS A 163 4.99 14.13 17.33
N ASP A 164 4.93 12.94 17.91
CA ASP A 164 5.96 11.91 17.72
C ASP A 164 5.84 11.30 16.31
N ILE A 165 4.61 10.99 15.88
CA ILE A 165 4.29 10.59 14.49
C ILE A 165 4.74 11.65 13.49
N SER A 166 4.35 12.90 13.70
CA SER A 166 4.62 13.98 12.73
C SER A 166 6.11 14.32 12.65
N ASN A 167 6.84 14.27 13.78
CA ASN A 167 8.29 14.43 13.78
C ASN A 167 8.99 13.27 13.06
N ALA A 168 8.56 12.01 13.29
CA ALA A 168 9.15 10.86 12.61
C ALA A 168 8.99 10.92 11.08
N HIS A 169 7.88 11.50 10.60
CA HIS A 169 7.68 11.79 9.19
C HIS A 169 8.61 12.91 8.68
N ILE A 170 8.64 14.05 9.37
CA ILE A 170 9.44 15.23 8.98
C ILE A 170 10.95 14.92 8.99
N ASN A 171 11.41 14.07 9.90
CA ASN A 171 12.81 13.67 10.05
C ASN A 171 13.27 12.59 9.05
N GLY A 172 12.36 12.01 8.26
CA GLY A 172 12.66 10.91 7.33
C GLY A 172 12.95 9.57 8.01
N ASP A 173 12.50 9.38 9.26
CA ASP A 173 12.56 8.10 9.96
C ASP A 173 11.46 7.14 9.43
N ILE A 174 10.28 7.70 9.12
CA ILE A 174 9.20 7.05 8.38
C ILE A 174 8.65 7.98 7.28
N HIS A 175 7.95 7.45 6.28
CA HIS A 175 7.21 8.23 5.29
C HIS A 175 5.72 7.88 5.33
N LEU A 176 4.85 8.88 5.48
CA LEU A 176 3.39 8.76 5.55
C LEU A 176 2.79 9.09 4.17
N HIS A 177 2.29 8.10 3.44
CA HIS A 177 1.81 8.30 2.06
C HIS A 177 0.45 9.00 1.99
N ASP A 178 0.20 9.66 0.86
CA ASP A 178 -1.05 10.34 0.47
C ASP A 178 -1.69 11.17 1.59
N LEU A 179 -0.89 12.03 2.22
CA LEU A 179 -1.42 13.05 3.13
C LEU A 179 -2.30 14.10 2.40
N GLY A 180 -2.27 14.12 1.07
CA GLY A 180 -3.01 15.04 0.21
C GLY A 180 -4.53 14.83 0.14
N MET A 181 -5.08 13.80 0.78
CA MET A 181 -6.53 13.65 0.91
C MET A 181 -6.92 13.28 2.34
N LEU A 182 -8.01 13.85 2.84
CA LEU A 182 -8.70 13.40 4.04
C LEU A 182 -9.57 12.17 3.69
N ALA A 183 -8.94 11.09 3.23
CA ALA A 183 -9.62 9.88 2.77
C ALA A 183 -8.75 8.63 3.01
N THR A 184 -9.17 7.49 2.48
CA THR A 184 -8.35 6.28 2.39
C THR A 184 -7.32 6.38 1.26
N TYR A 185 -6.26 5.58 1.35
CA TYR A 185 -5.21 5.51 0.33
C TYR A 185 -5.69 4.85 -0.96
N CYS A 186 -6.27 3.65 -0.90
CA CYS A 186 -6.81 2.99 -2.10
C CYS A 186 -8.07 2.16 -1.80
N CYS A 187 -8.89 1.94 -2.82
CA CYS A 187 -10.17 1.22 -2.72
C CYS A 187 -10.43 0.36 -3.96
N GLY A 188 -10.51 -0.95 -3.79
CA GLY A 188 -11.13 -1.88 -4.73
C GLY A 188 -12.62 -2.00 -4.45
N TRP A 189 -13.46 -1.92 -5.48
CA TRP A 189 -14.91 -1.82 -5.36
C TRP A 189 -15.62 -3.09 -5.84
N SER A 190 -16.86 -3.33 -5.38
CA SER A 190 -17.65 -4.48 -5.82
C SER A 190 -18.47 -4.13 -7.05
N LEU A 191 -18.13 -4.79 -8.17
CA LEU A 191 -18.89 -4.71 -9.41
C LEU A 191 -20.27 -5.35 -9.21
N GLU A 192 -20.35 -6.46 -8.47
CA GLU A 192 -21.61 -7.10 -8.05
C GLU A 192 -22.56 -6.08 -7.38
N ASP A 193 -22.08 -5.30 -6.41
CA ASP A 193 -22.89 -4.30 -5.70
C ASP A 193 -23.39 -3.18 -6.64
N LEU A 194 -22.58 -2.77 -7.61
CA LEU A 194 -22.98 -1.81 -8.64
C LEU A 194 -24.05 -2.41 -9.58
N LEU A 195 -23.92 -3.69 -9.94
CA LEU A 195 -24.90 -4.41 -10.76
C LEU A 195 -26.20 -4.73 -10.01
N ILE A 196 -26.16 -4.91 -8.68
CA ILE A 196 -27.33 -5.13 -7.83
C ILE A 196 -28.07 -3.82 -7.53
N LYS A 197 -27.34 -2.77 -7.11
CA LYS A 197 -27.90 -1.52 -6.58
C LYS A 197 -28.08 -0.43 -7.63
N GLY A 198 -27.32 -0.49 -8.73
CA GLY A 198 -27.15 0.61 -9.68
C GLY A 198 -26.27 1.73 -9.11
N PHE A 199 -25.95 2.73 -9.92
CA PHE A 199 -25.19 3.91 -9.47
C PHE A 199 -26.09 4.90 -8.69
N THR A 200 -26.14 4.79 -7.36
CA THR A 200 -27.15 5.46 -6.52
C THR A 200 -26.64 5.74 -5.09
N GLY A 201 -27.53 6.14 -4.18
CA GLY A 201 -27.28 6.15 -2.73
C GLY A 201 -27.25 7.51 -2.04
N VAL A 202 -27.09 8.61 -2.79
CA VAL A 202 -26.91 9.96 -2.24
C VAL A 202 -28.18 10.80 -2.39
N PRO A 203 -28.83 11.23 -1.28
CA PRO A 203 -30.03 12.07 -1.34
C PRO A 203 -29.80 13.38 -2.08
N GLY A 204 -30.74 13.75 -2.95
CA GLY A 204 -30.66 14.99 -3.74
C GLY A 204 -29.64 14.97 -4.89
N LYS A 205 -29.06 13.81 -5.21
CA LYS A 205 -28.26 13.59 -6.43
C LYS A 205 -29.01 12.70 -7.41
N ILE A 206 -28.63 12.78 -8.69
CA ILE A 206 -29.18 11.94 -9.75
C ILE A 206 -28.66 10.52 -9.54
N SER A 207 -29.53 9.53 -9.64
CA SER A 207 -29.21 8.11 -9.51
C SER A 207 -29.60 7.32 -10.78
N SER A 208 -28.89 6.23 -11.01
CA SER A 208 -29.14 5.25 -12.07
C SER A 208 -29.65 3.95 -11.45
N ALA A 209 -30.68 3.37 -12.07
CA ALA A 209 -31.13 2.02 -11.73
C ALA A 209 -30.08 0.97 -12.16
N PRO A 210 -30.12 -0.25 -11.57
CA PRO A 210 -29.29 -1.38 -11.99
C PRO A 210 -29.23 -1.59 -13.51
N ALA A 211 -28.03 -1.84 -14.04
CA ALA A 211 -27.83 -2.06 -15.46
C ALA A 211 -28.53 -3.35 -15.94
N LYS A 212 -29.22 -3.26 -17.08
CA LYS A 212 -29.90 -4.39 -17.75
C LYS A 212 -29.20 -4.89 -19.01
N HIS A 213 -28.30 -4.08 -19.56
CA HIS A 213 -27.66 -4.29 -20.86
C HIS A 213 -26.14 -4.02 -20.74
N PHE A 214 -25.34 -4.72 -21.54
CA PHE A 214 -23.87 -4.72 -21.47
C PHE A 214 -23.26 -3.31 -21.50
N ARG A 215 -23.61 -2.50 -22.50
CA ARG A 215 -23.14 -1.10 -22.61
C ARG A 215 -23.55 -0.23 -21.42
N THR A 216 -24.74 -0.45 -20.85
CA THR A 216 -25.21 0.28 -19.68
C THR A 216 -24.39 -0.08 -18.43
N ALA A 217 -23.97 -1.34 -18.28
CA ALA A 217 -23.08 -1.76 -17.20
C ALA A 217 -21.72 -1.08 -17.33
N LEU A 218 -21.08 -1.16 -18.51
CA LEU A 218 -19.81 -0.49 -18.81
C LEU A 218 -19.89 1.03 -18.57
N GLY A 219 -20.96 1.70 -19.01
CA GLY A 219 -21.18 3.13 -18.77
C GLY A 219 -21.36 3.49 -17.29
N GLN A 220 -21.97 2.61 -16.48
CA GLN A 220 -22.06 2.81 -15.02
C GLN A 220 -20.71 2.60 -14.33
N ILE A 221 -19.90 1.63 -14.75
CA ILE A 221 -18.53 1.40 -14.25
C ILE A 221 -17.67 2.65 -14.42
N VAL A 222 -17.64 3.24 -15.62
CA VAL A 222 -16.87 4.46 -15.91
C VAL A 222 -17.31 5.64 -15.00
N ASN A 223 -18.63 5.86 -14.87
CA ASN A 223 -19.16 6.96 -14.06
C ASN A 223 -18.93 6.75 -12.56
N PHE A 224 -18.95 5.49 -12.11
CA PHE A 224 -18.69 5.10 -10.73
C PHE A 224 -17.23 5.38 -10.33
N LEU A 225 -16.25 4.84 -11.08
CA LEU A 225 -14.82 5.05 -10.78
C LEU A 225 -14.46 6.55 -10.81
N TYR A 226 -14.94 7.26 -11.84
CA TYR A 226 -14.73 8.71 -11.97
C TYR A 226 -15.36 9.53 -10.82
N THR A 227 -16.44 9.04 -10.18
CA THR A 227 -17.03 9.74 -9.03
C THR A 227 -16.27 9.41 -7.74
N LEU A 228 -15.86 8.15 -7.55
CA LEU A 228 -15.20 7.71 -6.33
C LEU A 228 -13.72 8.06 -6.24
N GLN A 229 -13.06 8.46 -7.34
CA GLN A 229 -11.70 9.07 -7.31
C GLN A 229 -11.61 10.35 -6.45
N HIS A 230 -12.75 10.91 -6.04
CA HIS A 230 -12.84 12.07 -5.13
C HIS A 230 -13.07 11.68 -3.66
N GLU A 231 -13.20 10.38 -3.36
CA GLU A 231 -13.41 9.83 -2.01
C GLU A 231 -12.30 8.83 -1.58
N ALA A 232 -11.27 8.61 -2.41
CA ALA A 232 -10.03 7.89 -2.06
C ALA A 232 -8.84 8.44 -2.88
N ALA A 233 -7.63 8.43 -2.31
CA ALA A 233 -6.49 9.21 -2.83
C ALA A 233 -5.77 8.60 -4.05
N GLY A 234 -5.64 7.27 -4.07
CA GLY A 234 -4.84 6.51 -5.04
C GLY A 234 -5.67 5.47 -5.80
N ALA A 235 -5.03 4.36 -6.15
CA ALA A 235 -5.56 3.39 -7.11
C ALA A 235 -6.97 2.87 -6.78
N GLN A 236 -7.82 2.80 -7.81
CA GLN A 236 -9.14 2.17 -7.75
C GLN A 236 -9.23 1.02 -8.74
N ALA A 237 -9.95 -0.03 -8.34
CA ALA A 237 -10.04 -1.27 -9.10
C ALA A 237 -11.42 -1.93 -8.98
N PHE A 238 -11.77 -2.73 -9.99
CA PHE A 238 -12.80 -3.76 -9.91
C PHE A 238 -12.16 -5.14 -10.08
N SER A 239 -12.65 -6.11 -9.30
CA SER A 239 -12.30 -7.54 -9.41
C SER A 239 -13.29 -8.27 -10.32
N SER A 240 -12.84 -9.37 -10.94
CA SER A 240 -13.69 -10.28 -11.73
C SER A 240 -14.50 -9.59 -12.85
N PHE A 241 -13.85 -8.66 -13.56
CA PHE A 241 -14.51 -7.77 -14.52
C PHE A 241 -15.15 -8.54 -15.70
N ASP A 242 -14.44 -9.53 -16.24
CA ASP A 242 -14.93 -10.42 -17.29
C ASP A 242 -16.02 -11.37 -16.78
N THR A 243 -15.82 -12.02 -15.63
CA THR A 243 -16.80 -12.93 -15.04
C THR A 243 -18.15 -12.25 -14.79
N TYR A 244 -18.17 -11.06 -14.17
CA TYR A 244 -19.42 -10.37 -13.85
C TYR A 244 -20.17 -9.83 -15.07
N LEU A 245 -19.47 -9.54 -16.18
CA LEU A 245 -20.06 -8.91 -17.35
C LEU A 245 -20.43 -9.91 -18.46
N ALA A 246 -19.83 -11.10 -18.49
CA ALA A 246 -20.12 -12.16 -19.46
C ALA A 246 -21.62 -12.49 -19.61
N PRO A 247 -22.44 -12.57 -18.54
CA PRO A 247 -23.86 -12.90 -18.68
C PRO A 247 -24.67 -11.89 -19.50
N PHE A 248 -24.29 -10.61 -19.50
CA PHE A 248 -24.98 -9.59 -20.29
C PHE A 248 -24.91 -9.86 -21.79
N ILE A 249 -23.83 -10.49 -22.28
CA ILE A 249 -23.63 -10.82 -23.70
C ILE A 249 -24.70 -11.81 -24.16
N ARG A 250 -24.89 -12.90 -23.41
CA ARG A 250 -25.90 -13.94 -23.71
C ARG A 250 -27.32 -13.40 -23.59
N TYR A 251 -27.59 -12.61 -22.55
CA TYR A 251 -28.94 -12.05 -22.29
C TYR A 251 -29.34 -10.99 -23.31
N ASP A 252 -28.41 -10.12 -23.74
CA ASP A 252 -28.62 -9.16 -24.83
C ASP A 252 -28.53 -9.82 -26.23
N LYS A 253 -28.05 -11.07 -26.30
CA LYS A 253 -27.80 -11.86 -27.53
C LYS A 253 -26.82 -11.19 -28.50
N LEU A 254 -25.76 -10.61 -27.95
CA LEU A 254 -24.77 -9.85 -28.71
C LEU A 254 -23.85 -10.77 -29.52
N SER A 255 -23.59 -10.38 -30.76
CA SER A 255 -22.51 -10.92 -31.58
C SER A 255 -21.14 -10.46 -31.08
N TYR A 256 -20.07 -11.13 -31.51
CA TYR A 256 -18.70 -10.74 -31.15
C TYR A 256 -18.37 -9.30 -31.54
N ASP A 257 -18.79 -8.85 -32.73
CA ASP A 257 -18.57 -7.49 -33.21
C ASP A 257 -19.25 -6.44 -32.31
N GLU A 258 -20.44 -6.75 -31.80
CA GLU A 258 -21.16 -5.85 -30.87
C GLU A 258 -20.50 -5.79 -29.49
N VAL A 259 -19.96 -6.92 -29.00
CA VAL A 259 -19.16 -6.99 -27.76
C VAL A 259 -17.87 -6.20 -27.91
N LYS A 260 -17.14 -6.39 -29.01
CA LYS A 260 -15.94 -5.64 -29.35
C LYS A 260 -16.21 -4.14 -29.43
N GLN A 261 -17.28 -3.73 -30.13
CA GLN A 261 -17.64 -2.32 -30.23
C GLN A 261 -18.03 -1.69 -28.88
N ALA A 262 -18.63 -2.46 -27.97
CA ALA A 262 -18.94 -2.02 -26.61
C ALA A 262 -17.69 -1.96 -25.70
N MET A 263 -16.75 -2.90 -25.86
CA MET A 263 -15.46 -2.85 -25.16
C MET A 263 -14.59 -1.69 -25.64
N GLN A 264 -14.63 -1.38 -26.94
CA GLN A 264 -14.03 -0.19 -27.53
C GLN A 264 -14.62 1.08 -26.94
N GLU A 265 -15.95 1.18 -26.82
CA GLU A 265 -16.61 2.31 -26.14
C GLU A 265 -16.16 2.44 -24.68
N PHE A 266 -16.02 1.34 -23.94
CA PHE A 266 -15.54 1.34 -22.56
C PHE A 266 -14.09 1.83 -22.45
N LEU A 267 -13.15 1.21 -23.18
CA LEU A 267 -11.74 1.57 -23.17
C LEU A 267 -11.54 3.02 -23.61
N PHE A 268 -12.23 3.48 -24.65
CA PHE A 268 -12.18 4.87 -25.07
C PHE A 268 -12.67 5.79 -23.93
N ASN A 269 -13.78 5.47 -23.26
CA ASN A 269 -14.29 6.29 -22.16
C ASN A 269 -13.42 6.28 -20.88
N MET A 270 -12.67 5.20 -20.65
CA MET A 270 -11.68 5.10 -19.56
C MET A 270 -10.39 5.89 -19.83
N ASN A 271 -10.02 6.10 -21.11
CA ASN A 271 -8.84 6.89 -21.50
C ASN A 271 -9.17 8.29 -22.03
N VAL A 272 -10.46 8.61 -22.23
CA VAL A 272 -10.94 9.90 -22.77
C VAL A 272 -10.26 11.02 -21.99
N PRO A 273 -9.38 11.88 -22.58
CA PRO A 273 -8.45 12.67 -21.74
C PRO A 273 -9.05 13.85 -20.93
N THR A 274 -10.39 13.97 -20.91
CA THR A 274 -11.16 14.73 -19.88
C THR A 274 -11.44 13.89 -18.63
N ARG A 275 -10.93 12.66 -18.63
CA ARG A 275 -10.84 11.59 -17.63
C ARG A 275 -9.44 10.93 -17.76
N VAL A 276 -8.44 11.75 -18.13
CA VAL A 276 -6.98 11.48 -18.29
C VAL A 276 -6.54 10.29 -19.16
N GLY A 277 -5.80 10.54 -20.27
CA GLY A 277 -5.25 9.44 -21.09
C GLY A 277 -5.03 9.59 -22.61
N CYS A 278 -4.58 10.73 -23.18
CA CYS A 278 -4.05 10.82 -24.57
C CYS A 278 -3.62 12.27 -24.94
N GLN A 279 -2.32 12.59 -24.95
CA GLN A 279 -1.82 13.97 -25.05
C GLN A 279 -0.39 14.05 -25.65
N CYS A 280 -0.21 14.21 -26.97
CA CYS A 280 1.11 14.06 -27.63
C CYS A 280 1.42 15.05 -28.76
N VAL A 281 2.69 15.12 -29.19
CA VAL A 281 3.21 15.98 -30.27
C VAL A 281 3.46 15.19 -31.57
N SER A 282 3.44 15.87 -32.72
CA SER A 282 3.62 15.25 -34.07
C SER A 282 5.02 14.66 -34.33
N GLU A 283 5.12 13.71 -35.26
CA GLU A 283 6.37 13.00 -35.61
C GLU A 283 7.48 13.92 -36.13
N ASP A 284 7.11 15.04 -36.76
CA ASP A 284 8.03 16.08 -37.24
C ASP A 284 8.46 17.08 -36.14
N THR A 285 8.15 16.75 -34.89
CA THR A 285 8.67 17.43 -33.70
C THR A 285 9.92 16.71 -33.20
N GLU A 286 10.98 17.45 -32.90
CA GLU A 286 12.20 16.98 -32.25
C GLU A 286 12.28 17.51 -30.82
N ILE A 287 12.86 16.75 -29.89
CA ILE A 287 13.05 17.14 -28.49
C ILE A 287 14.52 17.40 -28.20
N LEU A 288 14.79 18.41 -27.38
CA LEU A 288 16.14 18.81 -27.02
C LEU A 288 16.75 17.87 -25.97
N THR A 289 17.93 17.35 -26.25
CA THR A 289 18.80 16.65 -25.28
C THR A 289 20.05 17.48 -25.00
N PRO A 290 20.84 17.18 -23.94
CA PRO A 290 22.13 17.82 -23.71
C PRO A 290 23.11 17.70 -24.89
N ASP A 291 22.99 16.64 -25.69
CA ASP A 291 23.89 16.31 -26.81
C ASP A 291 23.36 16.74 -28.19
N GLY A 292 22.09 17.16 -28.32
CA GLY A 292 21.49 17.45 -29.63
C GLY A 292 19.97 17.40 -29.65
N TRP A 293 19.37 17.79 -30.78
CA TRP A 293 17.95 17.53 -31.06
C TRP A 293 17.76 16.08 -31.50
N LYS A 294 16.68 15.45 -31.04
CA LYS A 294 16.38 14.05 -31.33
C LYS A 294 14.94 13.84 -31.71
N GLY A 295 14.71 13.02 -32.75
CA GLY A 295 13.39 12.65 -33.22
C GLY A 295 12.71 11.58 -32.35
N TYR A 296 11.47 11.23 -32.70
CA TYR A 296 10.68 10.22 -31.98
C TYR A 296 11.33 8.82 -31.98
N GLU A 297 12.14 8.49 -32.99
CA GLU A 297 12.84 7.19 -33.06
C GLU A 297 13.98 7.08 -32.02
N GLU A 298 14.64 8.21 -31.72
CA GLU A 298 15.88 8.26 -30.93
C GLU A 298 15.65 8.45 -29.42
N ILE A 299 14.48 8.98 -29.02
CA ILE A 299 14.10 9.15 -27.62
C ILE A 299 13.43 7.88 -27.09
N ASN A 300 14.03 7.31 -26.04
CA ASN A 300 13.57 6.10 -25.35
C ASN A 300 13.74 6.27 -23.83
N GLU A 301 13.25 5.33 -23.03
CA GLU A 301 13.42 5.33 -21.58
C GLU A 301 14.92 5.35 -21.18
N GLY A 302 15.25 6.09 -20.12
CA GLY A 302 16.63 6.31 -19.66
C GLY A 302 17.40 7.43 -20.39
N VAL A 303 16.87 8.00 -21.47
CA VAL A 303 17.50 9.15 -22.17
C VAL A 303 17.27 10.44 -21.40
N THR A 304 18.29 11.29 -21.27
CA THR A 304 18.16 12.63 -20.68
C THR A 304 17.68 13.65 -21.71
N ILE A 305 16.62 14.41 -21.39
CA ILE A 305 16.08 15.51 -22.20
C ILE A 305 16.09 16.83 -21.42
N LYS A 306 16.05 17.97 -22.12
CA LYS A 306 15.83 19.29 -21.54
C LYS A 306 14.33 19.55 -21.38
N THR A 307 13.96 19.90 -20.16
CA THR A 307 12.58 20.18 -19.71
C THR A 307 12.46 21.63 -19.27
N PHE A 308 11.25 22.18 -19.23
CA PHE A 308 10.99 23.52 -18.68
C PHE A 308 10.29 23.43 -17.35
N ASN A 309 11.04 23.70 -16.31
CA ASN A 309 10.50 23.81 -14.97
C ASN A 309 9.63 25.09 -14.89
N LEU A 310 8.33 24.89 -14.72
CA LEU A 310 7.31 25.95 -14.67
C LEU A 310 7.43 26.84 -13.41
N GLU A 311 8.16 26.35 -12.40
CA GLU A 311 8.39 26.84 -11.03
C GLU A 311 9.49 27.91 -11.04
N SER A 312 10.70 27.41 -11.24
CA SER A 312 11.96 28.13 -11.29
C SER A 312 12.07 28.95 -12.58
N LYS A 313 11.21 28.64 -13.56
CA LYS A 313 11.22 29.16 -14.94
C LYS A 313 12.54 28.80 -15.63
N LYS A 314 13.16 27.69 -15.17
CA LYS A 314 14.44 27.20 -15.65
C LYS A 314 14.30 26.08 -16.66
N ILE A 315 15.37 25.87 -17.40
CA ILE A 315 15.54 24.71 -18.26
C ILE A 315 16.49 23.74 -17.56
N GLU A 316 15.99 22.53 -17.33
CA GLU A 316 16.56 21.52 -16.45
C GLU A 316 16.66 20.18 -17.20
N ASP A 317 17.77 19.46 -17.00
CA ASP A 317 18.01 18.14 -17.56
C ASP A 317 17.32 17.07 -16.71
N GLN A 318 16.48 16.23 -17.34
CA GLN A 318 15.76 15.15 -16.67
C GLN A 318 15.79 13.85 -17.48
N VAL A 319 15.83 12.73 -16.76
CA VAL A 319 15.78 11.39 -17.35
C VAL A 319 14.34 11.04 -17.73
N VAL A 320 14.16 10.54 -18.94
CA VAL A 320 12.88 10.05 -19.45
C VAL A 320 12.53 8.71 -18.80
N THR A 321 11.38 8.64 -18.12
CA THR A 321 10.93 7.43 -17.40
C THR A 321 10.01 6.53 -18.23
N SER A 322 9.49 7.02 -19.36
CA SER A 322 8.78 6.22 -20.36
C SER A 322 8.61 7.04 -21.64
N VAL A 323 8.38 6.38 -22.78
CA VAL A 323 8.08 7.04 -24.06
C VAL A 323 6.91 6.35 -24.74
N TYR A 324 6.02 7.16 -25.29
CA TYR A 324 4.80 6.74 -25.97
C TYR A 324 4.82 7.23 -27.42
N LYS A 325 4.51 6.38 -28.39
CA LYS A 325 4.65 6.61 -29.85
C LYS A 325 3.55 5.85 -30.61
N GLY A 326 2.87 6.47 -31.60
CA GLY A 326 2.01 5.79 -32.59
C GLY A 326 1.17 6.72 -33.50
N GLU A 327 0.44 6.14 -34.45
CA GLU A 327 -0.07 6.67 -35.73
C GLU A 327 -1.39 7.52 -35.67
N HIS A 328 -1.37 8.78 -35.24
CA HIS A 328 -2.59 9.61 -35.25
C HIS A 328 -3.18 9.86 -36.64
N LYS A 329 -4.39 9.33 -36.85
CA LYS A 329 -5.29 9.75 -37.92
C LYS A 329 -6.48 10.56 -37.37
N GLY A 330 -6.43 11.89 -37.52
CA GLY A 330 -7.52 12.79 -37.15
C GLY A 330 -7.08 14.22 -36.91
N ILE A 331 -7.95 15.01 -36.27
CA ILE A 331 -7.68 16.43 -36.01
C ILE A 331 -6.56 16.58 -34.98
N MET A 332 -5.56 17.41 -35.31
CA MET A 332 -4.62 18.02 -34.38
C MET A 332 -4.86 19.53 -34.27
N TYR A 333 -4.29 20.14 -33.24
CA TYR A 333 -4.31 21.58 -33.03
C TYR A 333 -2.93 22.15 -33.33
N ASN A 334 -2.87 23.10 -34.26
CA ASN A 334 -1.67 23.83 -34.60
C ASN A 334 -1.69 25.21 -33.92
N LEU A 335 -0.78 25.43 -32.97
CA LEU A 335 -0.52 26.73 -32.38
C LEU A 335 0.70 27.30 -33.09
N LYS A 336 0.49 28.26 -34.00
CA LYS A 336 1.55 28.78 -34.86
C LYS A 336 1.51 30.30 -34.93
N ASN A 337 2.69 30.89 -34.88
CA ASN A 337 2.91 32.27 -35.30
C ASN A 337 4.26 32.38 -36.05
N ARG A 338 4.81 33.59 -36.14
CA ARG A 338 6.13 33.82 -36.77
C ARG A 338 7.31 33.25 -35.96
N ILE A 339 7.10 32.89 -34.70
CA ILE A 339 8.12 32.60 -33.69
C ILE A 339 8.09 31.14 -33.25
N GLN A 340 6.92 30.58 -32.92
CA GLN A 340 6.74 29.18 -32.55
C GLN A 340 5.72 28.46 -33.45
N ASP A 341 5.78 27.13 -33.51
CA ASP A 341 4.95 26.25 -34.34
C ASP A 341 4.90 24.89 -33.64
N GLN A 342 3.80 24.60 -32.94
CA GLN A 342 3.57 23.32 -32.27
C GLN A 342 2.29 22.69 -32.79
N LEU A 343 2.38 21.43 -33.22
CA LEU A 343 1.26 20.65 -33.71
C LEU A 343 1.03 19.48 -32.75
N ILE A 344 -0.10 19.53 -32.05
CA ILE A 344 -0.38 18.70 -30.87
C ILE A 344 -1.74 18.01 -30.95
N SER A 345 -1.88 16.87 -30.29
CA SER A 345 -3.13 16.11 -30.27
C SER A 345 -4.25 16.85 -29.53
N PRO A 346 -5.51 16.46 -29.71
CA PRO A 346 -6.59 16.83 -28.81
C PRO A 346 -6.20 16.58 -27.36
N LYS A 347 -6.65 17.48 -26.48
CA LYS A 347 -6.43 17.50 -25.03
C LYS A 347 -5.00 17.64 -24.54
N HIS A 348 -4.01 17.71 -25.43
CA HIS A 348 -2.62 17.93 -25.04
C HIS A 348 -2.45 19.23 -24.25
N ARG A 349 -1.79 19.14 -23.09
CA ARG A 349 -1.57 20.26 -22.18
C ARG A 349 -0.43 21.14 -22.72
N VAL A 350 -0.79 22.36 -23.13
CA VAL A 350 0.15 23.38 -23.63
C VAL A 350 0.66 24.22 -22.48
N VAL A 351 1.97 24.53 -22.47
CA VAL A 351 2.49 25.54 -21.55
C VAL A 351 2.06 26.92 -22.04
N ARG A 352 1.34 27.66 -21.21
CA ARG A 352 1.00 29.07 -21.47
C ARG A 352 1.21 29.96 -20.25
N LYS A 353 1.53 31.22 -20.48
CA LYS A 353 1.58 32.25 -19.45
C LYS A 353 0.16 32.72 -19.11
N VAL A 354 -0.08 33.03 -17.84
CA VAL A 354 -1.37 33.56 -17.37
C VAL A 354 -1.44 35.06 -17.67
N PHE A 355 -2.57 35.53 -18.21
CA PHE A 355 -2.76 36.96 -18.49
C PHE A 355 -2.54 37.80 -17.23
N ASN A 356 -1.78 38.89 -17.36
CA ASN A 356 -1.42 39.81 -16.28
C ASN A 356 -0.68 39.16 -15.10
N SER A 357 0.07 38.08 -15.33
CA SER A 357 0.88 37.39 -14.33
C SER A 357 2.18 36.85 -14.94
N ASP A 358 3.24 36.72 -14.12
CA ASP A 358 4.51 36.07 -14.49
C ASP A 358 4.52 34.55 -14.25
N LYS A 359 3.33 33.95 -14.11
CA LYS A 359 3.09 32.52 -13.93
C LYS A 359 2.86 31.81 -15.27
N TYR A 360 3.61 30.73 -15.53
CA TYR A 360 3.29 29.75 -16.58
C TYR A 360 2.39 28.66 -16.02
N ILE A 361 1.53 28.03 -16.83
CA ILE A 361 0.70 26.87 -16.46
C ILE A 361 0.63 25.89 -17.63
N LEU A 362 0.33 24.61 -17.34
CA LEU A 362 -0.15 23.64 -18.34
C LEU A 362 -1.68 23.65 -18.38
N GLU A 363 -2.26 23.76 -19.57
CA GLU A 363 -3.72 23.72 -19.79
C GLU A 363 -4.08 22.97 -21.08
N PRO A 364 -5.13 22.12 -21.10
CA PRO A 364 -5.54 21.38 -22.31
C PRO A 364 -5.85 22.30 -23.49
N ILE A 365 -5.42 21.90 -24.68
CA ILE A 365 -5.54 22.73 -25.89
C ILE A 365 -6.97 23.16 -26.24
N GLU A 366 -7.99 22.35 -25.97
CA GLU A 366 -9.38 22.74 -26.15
C GLU A 366 -9.75 23.98 -25.32
N ASP A 367 -9.28 24.08 -24.09
CA ASP A 367 -9.57 25.21 -23.20
C ASP A 367 -8.75 26.44 -23.60
N VAL A 368 -7.48 26.24 -23.95
CA VAL A 368 -6.62 27.27 -24.54
C VAL A 368 -7.23 27.83 -25.84
N SER A 369 -7.87 27.00 -26.67
CA SER A 369 -8.53 27.41 -27.92
C SER A 369 -9.83 28.21 -27.75
N LYS A 370 -10.44 28.19 -26.56
CA LYS A 370 -11.66 28.97 -26.23
C LYS A 370 -11.34 30.40 -25.79
N LEU A 371 -10.08 30.74 -25.55
CA LEU A 371 -9.66 32.06 -25.08
C LEU A 371 -9.89 33.13 -26.16
N LYS A 372 -10.63 34.18 -25.81
CA LYS A 372 -10.91 35.32 -26.71
C LYS A 372 -9.71 36.27 -26.89
N SER A 373 -8.69 36.12 -26.07
CA SER A 373 -7.47 36.94 -26.05
C SER A 373 -6.28 36.12 -26.56
N PRO A 374 -5.28 36.73 -27.24
CA PRO A 374 -4.12 36.01 -27.78
C PRO A 374 -3.36 35.24 -26.69
N VAL A 375 -3.17 33.93 -26.89
CA VAL A 375 -2.56 33.03 -25.92
C VAL A 375 -1.06 33.32 -25.82
N ILE A 376 -0.56 33.52 -24.61
CA ILE A 376 0.86 33.81 -24.35
C ILE A 376 1.58 32.48 -24.05
N ILE A 377 2.66 32.16 -24.76
CA ILE A 377 3.37 30.86 -24.68
C ILE A 377 4.87 31.11 -24.49
N PRO A 378 5.56 30.44 -23.53
CA PRO A 378 6.99 30.57 -23.40
C PRO A 378 7.74 29.92 -24.56
N ILE A 379 8.86 30.52 -24.92
CA ILE A 379 9.81 30.03 -25.93
C ILE A 379 11.24 29.92 -25.38
N SER A 380 11.48 30.39 -24.15
CA SER A 380 12.75 30.20 -23.45
C SER A 380 12.60 30.32 -21.92
N GLY A 381 13.56 29.73 -21.21
CA GLY A 381 13.69 29.77 -19.76
C GLY A 381 15.11 30.15 -19.33
N GLU A 382 15.42 30.05 -18.05
CA GLU A 382 16.78 30.31 -17.55
C GLU A 382 17.55 28.99 -17.38
N SER A 383 18.75 28.81 -17.93
CA SER A 383 19.43 27.52 -17.72
C SER A 383 19.70 27.24 -16.25
N ALA A 384 19.42 26.00 -15.81
CA ALA A 384 19.80 25.48 -14.51
C ALA A 384 21.25 24.95 -14.46
N ASN A 385 21.96 24.91 -15.60
CA ASN A 385 23.37 24.50 -15.66
C ASN A 385 24.21 25.33 -14.67
N THR A 386 25.14 24.66 -13.97
CA THR A 386 26.09 25.34 -13.09
C THR A 386 27.24 25.95 -13.92
N PRO A 387 27.87 27.05 -13.47
CA PRO A 387 29.02 27.63 -14.17
C PRO A 387 30.18 26.64 -14.26
N LEU A 388 30.69 26.43 -15.47
CA LEU A 388 31.87 25.61 -15.70
C LEU A 388 33.14 26.39 -15.36
N ASP A 389 34.21 25.69 -14.96
CA ASP A 389 35.54 26.26 -14.71
C ASP A 389 36.26 26.61 -16.03
N ILE A 390 35.68 27.58 -16.75
CA ILE A 390 36.16 28.12 -18.03
C ILE A 390 36.05 29.64 -17.93
N SER A 391 37.17 30.35 -18.15
CA SER A 391 37.19 31.81 -18.02
C SER A 391 36.40 32.52 -19.12
N ASP A 392 35.90 33.71 -18.81
CA ASP A 392 35.21 34.57 -19.76
C ASP A 392 36.07 34.87 -21.00
N GLU A 393 37.38 35.04 -20.81
CA GLU A 393 38.36 35.26 -21.87
C GLU A 393 38.49 34.03 -22.77
N GLN A 394 38.43 32.81 -22.20
CA GLN A 394 38.51 31.57 -22.96
C GLN A 394 37.22 31.36 -23.77
N ILE A 395 36.05 31.61 -23.18
CA ILE A 395 34.74 31.55 -23.87
C ILE A 395 34.70 32.53 -25.05
N LYS A 396 35.10 33.79 -24.83
CA LYS A 396 35.18 34.81 -25.90
C LYS A 396 36.13 34.37 -27.01
N LEU A 397 37.31 33.87 -26.67
CA LEU A 397 38.31 33.45 -27.67
C LEU A 397 37.85 32.21 -28.46
N MET A 398 37.20 31.24 -27.81
CA MET A 398 36.61 30.09 -28.51
C MET A 398 35.49 30.55 -29.46
N ALA A 399 34.60 31.45 -29.05
CA ALA A 399 33.56 32.01 -29.93
C ALA A 399 34.14 32.72 -31.17
N TRP A 400 35.22 33.51 -31.00
CA TRP A 400 35.96 34.12 -32.11
C TRP A 400 36.61 33.10 -33.05
N ILE A 401 37.03 31.94 -32.54
CA ILE A 401 37.68 30.89 -33.33
C ILE A 401 36.65 30.06 -34.11
N VAL A 402 35.50 29.75 -33.52
CA VAL A 402 34.43 29.05 -34.27
C VAL A 402 33.87 29.94 -35.39
N SER A 403 33.67 31.25 -35.15
CA SER A 403 33.20 32.20 -36.18
C SER A 403 34.27 32.59 -37.20
N GLU A 404 35.30 33.35 -36.79
CA GLU A 404 36.30 33.98 -37.68
C GLU A 404 37.59 33.16 -37.87
N GLY A 405 37.73 32.04 -37.16
CA GLY A 405 38.90 31.17 -37.24
C GLY A 405 38.96 30.33 -38.52
N THR A 406 40.14 29.83 -38.84
CA THR A 406 40.38 28.87 -39.93
C THR A 406 41.53 27.94 -39.55
N LEU A 407 41.36 26.64 -39.81
CA LEU A 407 42.40 25.64 -39.62
C LEU A 407 43.33 25.60 -40.83
N GLU A 408 44.62 25.80 -40.61
CA GLU A 408 45.66 25.63 -41.63
C GLU A 408 46.42 24.33 -41.40
N ILE A 409 46.21 23.37 -42.31
CA ILE A 409 46.90 22.07 -42.29
C ILE A 409 48.37 22.28 -42.70
N GLY A 410 49.29 22.08 -41.76
CA GLY A 410 50.73 22.24 -41.99
C GLY A 410 51.37 21.02 -42.63
N LYS A 411 52.38 21.22 -43.49
CA LYS A 411 53.13 20.14 -44.21
C LYS A 411 53.86 19.11 -43.32
N LYS A 412 53.78 19.22 -41.99
CA LYS A 412 54.37 18.29 -41.00
C LYS A 412 53.37 17.90 -39.88
N GLY A 413 52.06 17.94 -40.15
CA GLY A 413 51.03 17.61 -39.15
C GLY A 413 50.81 18.67 -38.06
N THR A 414 51.48 19.83 -38.13
CA THR A 414 51.24 20.95 -37.21
C THR A 414 50.07 21.80 -37.70
N ASN A 415 48.86 21.46 -37.30
CA ASN A 415 47.65 22.22 -37.65
C ASN A 415 47.63 23.55 -36.88
N ARG A 416 47.65 24.68 -37.60
CA ARG A 416 47.69 26.03 -37.02
C ARG A 416 46.36 26.73 -37.14
N ILE A 417 46.06 27.62 -36.21
CA ILE A 417 44.84 28.42 -36.21
C ILE A 417 45.17 29.83 -36.73
N SER A 418 44.40 30.30 -37.70
CA SER A 418 44.41 31.71 -38.14
C SER A 418 43.05 32.34 -37.88
N ILE A 419 43.02 33.59 -37.42
CA ILE A 419 41.81 34.38 -37.25
C ILE A 419 41.91 35.59 -38.19
N TYR A 420 40.83 35.91 -38.89
CA TYR A 420 40.79 37.03 -39.84
C TYR A 420 39.90 38.14 -39.29
N GLN A 421 40.36 39.40 -39.30
CA GLN A 421 39.51 40.55 -38.96
C GLN A 421 40.02 41.85 -39.57
N SER A 422 39.13 42.78 -39.93
CA SER A 422 39.52 44.09 -40.45
C SER A 422 39.93 45.04 -39.32
N ASN A 423 41.20 45.43 -39.27
CA ASN A 423 41.69 46.46 -38.34
C ASN A 423 41.24 47.89 -38.70
N ILE A 424 40.66 48.09 -39.89
CA ILE A 424 40.14 49.39 -40.36
C ILE A 424 38.64 49.48 -40.05
N LYS A 425 37.81 48.65 -40.68
CA LYS A 425 36.34 48.69 -40.53
C LYS A 425 35.88 48.21 -39.14
N ASN A 426 36.53 47.16 -38.63
CA ASN A 426 36.12 46.45 -37.41
C ASN A 426 37.17 46.59 -36.29
N ARG A 427 37.86 47.74 -36.22
CA ARG A 427 39.01 47.98 -35.33
C ARG A 427 38.81 47.48 -33.89
N LYS A 428 37.66 47.78 -33.27
CA LYS A 428 37.32 47.31 -31.91
C LYS A 428 37.33 45.79 -31.76
N LYS A 429 36.78 45.06 -32.74
CA LYS A 429 36.74 43.58 -32.76
C LYS A 429 38.14 42.99 -32.91
N TYR A 430 38.94 43.57 -33.81
CA TYR A 430 40.34 43.19 -34.01
C TYR A 430 41.21 43.45 -32.76
N ASP A 431 41.04 44.60 -32.09
CA ASP A 431 41.75 44.92 -30.85
C ASP A 431 41.30 43.99 -29.69
N GLU A 432 40.02 43.61 -29.63
CA GLU A 432 39.49 42.62 -28.67
C GLU A 432 40.15 41.24 -28.84
N ILE A 433 40.19 40.69 -30.05
CA ILE A 433 40.86 39.41 -30.36
C ILE A 433 42.32 39.44 -29.92
N LYS A 434 43.06 40.51 -30.25
CA LYS A 434 44.48 40.63 -29.88
C LYS A 434 44.71 40.72 -28.38
N ASN A 435 43.81 41.37 -27.64
CA ASN A 435 43.91 41.44 -26.18
C ASN A 435 43.62 40.07 -25.52
N LEU A 436 42.67 39.29 -26.06
CA LEU A 436 42.42 37.91 -25.62
C LEU A 436 43.64 37.01 -25.88
N LEU A 437 44.24 37.07 -27.07
CA LEU A 437 45.45 36.30 -27.38
C LEU A 437 46.62 36.65 -26.45
N LYS A 438 46.82 37.94 -26.16
CA LYS A 438 47.83 38.40 -25.19
C LYS A 438 47.55 37.93 -23.76
N HIS A 439 46.29 37.93 -23.33
CA HIS A 439 45.90 37.45 -21.99
C HIS A 439 46.36 36.01 -21.74
N PHE A 440 46.22 35.13 -22.73
CA PHE A 440 46.70 33.73 -22.66
C PHE A 440 48.19 33.55 -23.02
N ASN A 441 48.95 34.64 -23.17
CA ASN A 441 50.35 34.65 -23.63
C ASN A 441 50.56 33.91 -24.99
N PHE A 442 49.53 33.86 -25.83
CA PHE A 442 49.61 33.21 -27.13
C PHE A 442 50.45 34.02 -28.13
N GLN A 443 51.30 33.31 -28.86
CA GLN A 443 52.25 33.89 -29.81
C GLN A 443 51.65 33.83 -31.21
N PHE A 444 51.60 34.98 -31.89
CA PHE A 444 51.00 35.12 -33.21
C PHE A 444 51.77 36.09 -34.11
N ASP A 445 51.75 35.79 -35.40
CA ASP A 445 52.23 36.67 -36.47
C ASP A 445 51.05 37.43 -37.10
N GLU A 446 51.30 38.63 -37.60
CA GLU A 446 50.28 39.47 -38.25
C GLU A 446 50.67 39.78 -39.70
N SER A 447 49.74 39.56 -40.62
CA SER A 447 49.94 39.85 -42.06
C SER A 447 48.70 40.48 -42.66
N GLU A 448 48.87 41.27 -43.72
CA GLU A 448 47.72 41.75 -44.53
C GLU A 448 47.35 40.72 -45.58
N THR A 449 46.06 40.63 -45.87
CA THR A 449 45.51 39.78 -46.92
C THR A 449 44.39 40.54 -47.62
N THR A 450 44.48 40.63 -48.94
CA THR A 450 43.46 41.22 -49.80
C THR A 450 42.53 40.12 -50.32
N GLY A 451 41.27 40.12 -49.87
CA GLY A 451 40.21 39.25 -50.39
C GLY A 451 39.37 39.93 -51.46
N PHE A 452 38.13 39.48 -51.66
CA PHE A 452 37.10 40.14 -52.49
C PHE A 452 36.54 41.43 -51.84
N GLY A 453 37.38 42.21 -51.16
CA GLY A 453 37.01 43.40 -50.38
C GLY A 453 38.24 44.10 -49.80
N ASP A 454 38.03 44.98 -48.82
CA ASP A 454 39.11 45.75 -48.18
C ASP A 454 40.15 44.87 -47.46
N SER A 455 41.35 45.41 -47.24
CA SER A 455 42.45 44.73 -46.54
C SER A 455 41.99 44.22 -45.15
N VAL A 456 42.16 42.92 -44.92
CA VAL A 456 41.94 42.27 -43.63
C VAL A 456 43.27 41.85 -43.01
N LYS A 457 43.35 41.90 -41.68
CA LYS A 457 44.49 41.37 -40.94
C LYS A 457 44.26 39.89 -40.68
N LYS A 458 45.23 39.08 -41.09
CA LYS A 458 45.37 37.68 -40.73
C LYS A 458 46.26 37.59 -39.50
N ILE A 459 45.67 37.14 -38.39
CA ILE A 459 46.35 36.87 -37.13
C ILE A 459 46.61 35.35 -37.09
N ARG A 460 47.87 34.93 -37.25
CA ARG A 460 48.25 33.52 -37.37
C ARG A 460 48.96 33.05 -36.11
N LEU A 461 48.38 32.09 -35.40
CA LEU A 461 48.98 31.53 -34.20
C LEU A 461 50.16 30.62 -34.52
N ASN A 462 51.15 30.60 -33.63
CA ASN A 462 52.25 29.65 -33.71
C ASN A 462 51.77 28.21 -33.42
N SER A 463 52.64 27.21 -33.58
CA SER A 463 52.24 25.82 -33.43
C SER A 463 51.86 25.45 -31.99
N ASP A 464 52.43 26.09 -30.97
CA ASP A 464 52.23 25.68 -29.59
C ASP A 464 51.01 26.35 -28.96
N SER A 465 50.76 27.62 -29.28
CA SER A 465 49.48 28.28 -28.98
C SER A 465 48.30 27.59 -29.68
N SER A 466 48.49 27.14 -30.93
CA SER A 466 47.46 26.36 -31.64
C SER A 466 47.14 25.03 -30.93
N LYS A 467 48.16 24.30 -30.43
CA LYS A 467 47.96 23.06 -29.66
C LYS A 467 47.16 23.26 -28.37
N VAL A 468 47.34 24.39 -27.68
CA VAL A 468 46.57 24.69 -26.45
C VAL A 468 45.09 24.83 -26.79
N ILE A 469 44.77 25.54 -27.86
CA ILE A 469 43.39 25.72 -28.32
C ILE A 469 42.79 24.40 -28.81
N HIS A 470 43.52 23.57 -29.58
CA HIS A 470 43.03 22.25 -30.00
C HIS A 470 42.64 21.37 -28.80
N LYS A 471 43.37 21.46 -27.68
CA LYS A 471 42.98 20.79 -26.43
C LYS A 471 41.67 21.31 -25.85
N TRP A 472 41.36 22.60 -25.97
CA TRP A 472 40.08 23.18 -25.53
C TRP A 472 38.89 22.69 -26.37
N PHE A 473 39.10 22.42 -27.66
CA PHE A 473 38.08 21.79 -28.52
C PHE A 473 38.05 20.26 -28.40
N GLY A 474 39.06 19.64 -27.80
CA GLY A 474 39.18 18.17 -27.69
C GLY A 474 39.56 17.48 -29.01
N ASN A 475 39.93 18.24 -30.05
CA ASN A 475 40.22 17.75 -31.39
C ASN A 475 41.30 18.64 -32.06
N ASP A 476 42.26 18.04 -32.76
CA ASP A 476 43.31 18.75 -33.50
C ASP A 476 43.09 18.79 -35.02
N SER A 477 42.07 18.09 -35.54
CA SER A 477 41.70 18.01 -36.95
C SER A 477 40.52 18.91 -37.34
N ASN A 478 39.76 19.44 -36.37
CA ASN A 478 38.69 20.40 -36.61
C ASN A 478 38.61 21.45 -35.49
N ILE A 479 38.21 22.67 -35.83
CA ILE A 479 37.90 23.78 -34.91
C ILE A 479 36.59 24.50 -35.27
N LYS A 480 35.92 24.07 -36.34
CA LYS A 480 34.62 24.56 -36.82
C LYS A 480 33.51 23.65 -36.29
N PHE A 481 33.42 23.59 -34.97
CA PHE A 481 32.31 23.01 -34.23
C PHE A 481 32.32 23.60 -32.81
N ILE A 482 31.20 23.48 -32.11
CA ILE A 482 31.06 23.88 -30.72
C ILE A 482 31.19 22.61 -29.88
N SER A 483 32.24 22.51 -29.07
CA SER A 483 32.50 21.32 -28.25
C SER A 483 31.41 21.10 -27.19
N ASN A 484 31.20 19.84 -26.78
CA ASN A 484 30.19 19.50 -25.76
C ASN A 484 30.38 20.28 -24.44
N SER A 485 31.61 20.66 -24.09
CA SER A 485 31.89 21.54 -22.94
C SER A 485 31.25 22.94 -23.07
N LEU A 486 31.03 23.42 -24.29
CA LEU A 486 30.34 24.70 -24.56
C LEU A 486 28.81 24.56 -24.63
N THR A 487 28.27 23.38 -24.96
CA THR A 487 26.82 23.13 -24.95
C THR A 487 26.23 22.95 -23.55
N HIS A 488 27.09 22.86 -22.52
CA HIS A 488 26.71 22.70 -21.10
C HIS A 488 26.96 23.95 -20.25
N LEU A 489 27.30 25.10 -20.85
CA LEU A 489 27.55 26.35 -20.13
C LEU A 489 26.32 26.86 -19.37
N ASP A 490 26.54 27.63 -18.30
CA ASP A 490 25.48 28.34 -17.58
C ASP A 490 24.86 29.46 -18.45
N LYS A 491 23.77 30.06 -17.98
CA LYS A 491 23.09 31.16 -18.66
C LYS A 491 24.03 32.33 -18.99
N ARG A 492 24.91 32.71 -18.05
CA ARG A 492 25.83 33.86 -18.21
C ARG A 492 26.92 33.56 -19.23
N GLN A 493 27.57 32.41 -19.11
CA GLN A 493 28.61 31.94 -20.03
C GLN A 493 28.04 31.69 -21.44
N SER A 494 26.84 31.11 -21.56
CA SER A 494 26.15 30.89 -22.83
C SER A 494 25.82 32.22 -23.53
N LYS A 495 25.31 33.21 -22.78
CA LYS A 495 25.05 34.55 -23.32
C LYS A 495 26.35 35.23 -23.79
N LEU A 496 27.42 35.14 -23.00
CA LEU A 496 28.74 35.68 -23.37
C LEU A 496 29.31 35.04 -24.65
N PHE A 497 29.12 33.73 -24.83
CA PHE A 497 29.51 33.02 -26.05
C PHE A 497 28.75 33.58 -27.27
N LEU A 498 27.41 33.67 -27.20
CA LEU A 498 26.58 34.17 -28.30
C LEU A 498 26.85 35.63 -28.63
N GLU A 499 26.93 36.51 -27.62
CA GLU A 499 27.29 37.92 -27.79
C GLU A 499 28.64 38.08 -28.51
N THR A 500 29.60 37.18 -28.25
CA THR A 500 30.90 37.20 -28.92
C THR A 500 30.83 36.60 -30.32
N TYR A 501 30.09 35.50 -30.51
CA TYR A 501 29.88 34.86 -31.82
C TYR A 501 29.21 35.82 -32.81
N ILE A 502 28.21 36.58 -32.35
CA ILE A 502 27.49 37.60 -33.15
C ILE A 502 28.43 38.73 -33.60
N LYS A 503 29.55 38.99 -32.91
CA LYS A 503 30.56 39.95 -33.40
C LYS A 503 31.32 39.42 -34.62
N GLY A 504 31.41 38.11 -34.83
CA GLY A 504 31.95 37.50 -36.04
C GLY A 504 30.88 37.39 -37.14
N ASP A 505 30.13 36.29 -37.12
CA ASP A 505 29.15 35.90 -38.18
C ASP A 505 27.76 36.53 -38.01
N GLY A 506 27.58 37.43 -37.03
CA GLY A 506 26.29 38.03 -36.72
C GLY A 506 25.95 39.27 -37.54
N PHE A 507 24.65 39.48 -37.79
CA PHE A 507 24.10 40.67 -38.44
C PHE A 507 22.78 41.08 -37.78
N GLU A 508 22.42 42.37 -37.89
CA GLU A 508 21.25 42.96 -37.20
C GLU A 508 21.21 42.67 -35.69
N GLU A 509 22.38 42.48 -35.06
CA GLU A 509 22.60 42.23 -33.62
C GLU A 509 21.90 41.00 -33.00
N CYS A 510 21.03 40.31 -33.75
CA CYS A 510 20.21 39.18 -33.28
C CYS A 510 20.14 38.01 -34.26
N LYS A 511 20.84 38.05 -35.40
CA LYS A 511 20.84 36.97 -36.40
C LYS A 511 22.26 36.45 -36.63
N ILE A 512 22.38 35.14 -36.78
CA ILE A 512 23.61 34.43 -37.14
C ILE A 512 23.33 33.67 -38.44
N SER A 513 24.24 33.73 -39.42
CA SER A 513 24.17 32.89 -40.63
C SER A 513 25.21 31.79 -40.57
N THR A 514 24.82 30.55 -40.86
CA THR A 514 25.74 29.41 -41.03
C THR A 514 25.34 28.58 -42.26
N THR A 515 26.30 27.85 -42.83
CA THR A 515 26.06 26.83 -43.89
C THR A 515 26.32 25.41 -43.38
N ASP A 516 26.43 25.27 -42.06
CA ASP A 516 26.76 24.07 -41.33
C ASP A 516 25.66 23.81 -40.29
N ILE A 517 25.09 22.60 -40.34
CA ILE A 517 23.92 22.20 -39.54
C ILE A 517 24.30 21.77 -38.12
N ASP A 518 25.50 21.23 -37.93
CA ASP A 518 25.97 20.83 -36.60
C ASP A 518 26.27 22.08 -35.76
N ILE A 519 26.91 23.09 -36.37
CA ILE A 519 27.08 24.41 -35.76
C ILE A 519 25.72 25.07 -35.48
N LEU A 520 24.75 24.94 -36.38
CA LEU A 520 23.40 25.49 -36.19
C LEU A 520 22.72 24.90 -34.94
N ASP A 521 22.73 23.57 -34.81
CA ASP A 521 22.04 22.87 -33.73
C ASP A 521 22.74 23.08 -32.38
N GLN A 522 24.07 23.15 -32.37
CA GLN A 522 24.84 23.52 -31.18
C GLN A 522 24.61 24.99 -30.77
N LEU A 523 24.50 25.93 -31.74
CA LEU A 523 24.10 27.31 -31.45
C LEU A 523 22.67 27.40 -30.90
N GLN A 524 21.76 26.50 -31.28
CA GLN A 524 20.41 26.42 -30.69
C GLN A 524 20.45 25.93 -29.24
N ILE A 525 21.27 24.93 -28.90
CA ILE A 525 21.46 24.50 -27.49
C ILE A 525 21.97 25.68 -26.66
N ILE A 526 23.00 26.40 -27.14
CA ILE A 526 23.54 27.57 -26.42
C ILE A 526 22.50 28.72 -26.36
N ALA A 527 21.69 28.93 -27.41
CA ALA A 527 20.59 29.89 -27.38
C ALA A 527 19.59 29.58 -26.26
N VAL A 528 19.15 28.32 -26.16
CA VAL A 528 18.26 27.84 -25.10
C VAL A 528 18.90 28.01 -23.72
N ASN A 529 20.18 27.64 -23.55
CA ASN A 529 20.88 27.82 -22.27
C ASN A 529 21.03 29.30 -21.86
N ALA A 530 21.33 30.17 -22.82
CA ALA A 530 21.40 31.62 -22.61
C ALA A 530 20.03 32.27 -22.31
N GLY A 531 18.94 31.52 -22.50
CA GLY A 531 17.57 31.97 -22.30
C GLY A 531 16.97 32.72 -23.48
N TYR A 532 17.50 32.52 -24.69
CA TYR A 532 16.92 33.00 -25.94
C TYR A 532 15.97 31.97 -26.54
N GLY A 533 14.79 32.43 -26.98
CA GLY A 533 14.03 31.68 -27.97
C GLY A 533 14.68 31.83 -29.35
N PHE A 534 14.30 31.03 -30.34
CA PHE A 534 14.85 31.17 -31.68
C PHE A 534 13.90 30.74 -32.82
N THR A 535 14.21 31.24 -34.02
CA THR A 535 13.65 30.77 -35.30
C THR A 535 14.77 30.57 -36.30
N VAL A 536 14.75 29.48 -37.06
CA VAL A 536 15.64 29.25 -38.21
C VAL A 536 14.90 29.53 -39.51
N LEU A 537 15.56 30.24 -40.42
CA LEU A 537 15.14 30.38 -41.81
C LEU A 537 16.21 29.78 -42.73
N THR A 538 15.88 28.70 -43.44
CA THR A 538 16.74 28.14 -44.49
C THR A 538 16.56 28.93 -45.78
N ARG A 539 17.67 29.38 -46.38
CA ARG A 539 17.71 30.07 -47.68
C ARG A 539 18.55 29.27 -48.67
N LYS A 540 18.09 29.16 -49.91
CA LYS A 540 18.95 28.69 -51.01
C LYS A 540 20.03 29.74 -51.30
N PRO A 541 21.28 29.34 -51.59
CA PRO A 541 22.38 30.26 -51.81
C PRO A 541 22.18 31.04 -53.11
N THR A 542 22.45 32.36 -53.08
CA THR A 542 22.56 33.17 -54.31
C THR A 542 23.89 32.91 -55.03
N ILE A 543 24.92 32.48 -54.29
CA ILE A 543 26.26 32.11 -54.76
C ILE A 543 26.72 30.91 -53.91
N GLY A 544 27.12 29.82 -54.55
CA GLY A 544 27.49 28.56 -53.90
C GLY A 544 26.40 27.47 -53.99
N THR A 545 26.64 26.32 -53.35
CA THR A 545 25.77 25.13 -53.43
C THR A 545 25.16 24.69 -52.09
N LYS A 546 25.64 25.21 -50.96
CA LYS A 546 25.12 24.89 -49.62
C LYS A 546 23.96 25.80 -49.23
N ASP A 547 22.96 25.24 -48.57
CA ASP A 547 21.89 26.02 -47.95
C ASP A 547 22.45 26.92 -46.83
N ILE A 548 21.85 28.10 -46.69
CA ILE A 548 22.23 29.10 -45.68
C ILE A 548 21.15 29.11 -44.61
N TYR A 549 21.49 28.65 -43.41
CA TYR A 549 20.63 28.68 -42.24
C TYR A 549 20.81 30.01 -41.51
N VAL A 550 19.73 30.77 -41.37
CA VAL A 550 19.70 32.02 -40.62
C VAL A 550 19.01 31.77 -39.28
N LEU A 551 19.81 31.59 -38.23
CA LEU A 551 19.34 31.53 -36.84
C LEU A 551 19.05 32.94 -36.35
N ARG A 552 17.80 33.23 -35.98
CA ARG A 552 17.41 34.48 -35.34
C ARG A 552 17.11 34.22 -33.88
N LEU A 553 17.87 34.86 -33.00
CA LEU A 553 17.65 34.86 -31.55
C LEU A 553 16.47 35.77 -31.18
N ILE A 554 15.80 35.42 -30.10
CA ILE A 554 14.59 36.08 -29.62
C ILE A 554 14.73 36.30 -28.12
N GLU A 555 14.88 37.56 -27.73
CA GLU A 555 15.20 37.98 -26.36
C GLU A 555 13.97 38.01 -25.43
N HIS A 556 12.76 38.06 -25.97
CA HIS A 556 11.56 37.89 -25.16
C HIS A 556 11.32 36.40 -24.85
N LYS A 557 11.05 36.11 -23.57
CA LYS A 557 10.72 34.76 -23.08
C LYS A 557 9.36 34.25 -23.59
N ASP A 558 8.47 35.16 -23.99
CA ASP A 558 7.05 34.94 -24.24
C ASP A 558 6.63 35.33 -25.67
N THR A 559 5.84 34.50 -26.34
CA THR A 559 5.23 34.80 -27.64
C THR A 559 3.71 34.71 -27.62
N TYR A 560 3.03 35.34 -28.60
CA TYR A 560 1.56 35.46 -28.62
C TYR A 560 0.94 34.71 -29.81
N ILE A 561 0.02 33.79 -29.53
CA ILE A 561 -0.76 33.02 -30.51
C ILE A 561 -2.15 33.64 -30.64
N GLN A 562 -2.40 34.26 -31.80
CA GLN A 562 -3.66 34.96 -32.08
C GLN A 562 -4.79 34.01 -32.51
N LYS A 563 -4.44 32.87 -33.11
CA LYS A 563 -5.36 31.86 -33.63
C LYS A 563 -4.73 30.49 -33.48
N ILE A 564 -5.54 29.51 -33.09
CA ILE A 564 -5.18 28.10 -33.03
C ILE A 564 -5.97 27.42 -34.14
N GLU A 565 -5.29 26.68 -35.01
CA GLU A 565 -5.90 26.08 -36.20
C GLU A 565 -6.09 24.58 -36.00
N LYS A 566 -7.26 24.06 -36.38
CA LYS A 566 -7.48 22.61 -36.46
C LYS A 566 -6.96 22.12 -37.80
N VAL A 567 -6.12 21.08 -37.78
CA VAL A 567 -5.46 20.52 -38.94
C VAL A 567 -5.74 19.02 -38.96
N ASP A 568 -6.21 18.49 -40.08
CA ASP A 568 -6.31 17.03 -40.26
C ASP A 568 -4.90 16.45 -40.43
N TYR A 569 -4.57 15.45 -39.62
CA TYR A 569 -3.26 14.82 -39.54
C TYR A 569 -3.39 13.30 -39.71
N ASP A 570 -2.36 12.69 -40.29
CA ASP A 570 -2.28 11.27 -40.61
C ASP A 570 -0.80 10.87 -40.59
N GLY A 571 -0.31 10.45 -39.42
CA GLY A 571 1.12 10.25 -39.14
C GLY A 571 1.37 9.98 -37.65
N ILE A 572 2.61 9.70 -37.24
CA ILE A 572 2.92 9.38 -35.84
C ILE A 572 2.78 10.61 -34.94
N ILE A 573 2.35 10.41 -33.70
CA ILE A 573 2.50 11.36 -32.60
C ILE A 573 3.06 10.64 -31.37
N TRP A 574 3.78 11.38 -30.54
CA TRP A 574 4.59 10.81 -29.48
C TRP A 574 4.78 11.76 -28.29
N CYS A 575 5.19 11.24 -27.15
CA CYS A 575 5.51 12.03 -25.96
C CYS A 575 6.39 11.23 -24.98
N PRO A 576 7.52 11.78 -24.49
CA PRO A 576 8.25 11.22 -23.36
C PRO A 576 7.67 11.68 -22.01
N HIS A 577 7.87 10.89 -20.96
CA HIS A 577 7.53 11.26 -19.59
C HIS A 577 8.77 11.67 -18.80
N THR A 578 8.68 12.79 -18.09
CA THR A 578 9.70 13.36 -17.20
C THR A 578 9.02 14.05 -16.03
N GLU A 579 9.70 14.14 -14.88
CA GLU A 579 9.20 14.68 -13.61
C GLU A 579 8.63 16.11 -13.72
N ASN A 580 9.22 16.99 -14.53
CA ASN A 580 8.72 18.35 -14.77
C ASN A 580 7.46 18.39 -15.67
N GLU A 581 6.99 17.24 -16.17
CA GLU A 581 5.88 17.05 -17.10
C GLU A 581 5.90 17.94 -18.36
N THR A 582 7.05 18.53 -18.71
CA THR A 582 7.23 19.37 -19.90
C THR A 582 8.46 18.98 -20.73
N ILE A 583 8.43 19.35 -22.02
CA ILE A 583 9.52 19.12 -22.97
C ILE A 583 9.94 20.45 -23.63
N ILE A 584 11.25 20.63 -23.87
CA ILE A 584 11.74 21.62 -24.84
C ILE A 584 11.77 20.96 -26.21
N ALA A 585 10.96 21.48 -27.14
CA ALA A 585 10.77 20.87 -28.46
C ALA A 585 11.01 21.89 -29.58
N ARG A 586 11.37 21.41 -30.78
CA ARG A 586 11.37 22.20 -32.00
C ARG A 586 10.56 21.53 -33.11
N ARG A 587 9.98 22.36 -33.97
CA ARG A 587 9.30 21.93 -35.21
C ARG A 587 9.40 23.05 -36.24
N ASN A 588 9.60 22.72 -37.51
CA ASN A 588 9.80 23.72 -38.58
C ASN A 588 10.86 24.80 -38.26
N GLY A 589 11.94 24.42 -37.58
CA GLY A 589 13.02 25.33 -37.18
C GLY A 589 12.68 26.32 -36.06
N LYS A 590 11.64 26.05 -35.24
CA LYS A 590 11.17 26.94 -34.18
C LYS A 590 11.04 26.19 -32.86
N VAL A 591 11.50 26.80 -31.77
CA VAL A 591 11.43 26.23 -30.41
C VAL A 591 10.10 26.55 -29.70
N PHE A 592 9.60 25.61 -28.90
CA PHE A 592 8.42 25.71 -28.06
C PHE A 592 8.49 24.77 -26.83
N ILE A 593 7.49 24.86 -25.94
CA ILE A 593 7.44 24.15 -24.65
C ILE A 593 6.02 23.62 -24.38
N THR A 594 5.85 22.34 -23.98
CA THR A 594 4.54 21.64 -23.83
C THR A 594 4.59 20.35 -22.94
N GLY A 595 3.51 19.59 -22.59
CA GLY A 595 3.51 18.50 -21.54
C GLY A 595 2.66 17.17 -21.67
N ASN A 596 2.61 16.25 -20.64
CA ASN A 596 2.17 14.78 -20.71
C ASN A 596 0.85 14.23 -19.97
N THR A 597 0.78 13.07 -19.21
CA THR A 597 -0.51 12.35 -18.77
C THR A 597 -0.47 11.19 -17.65
N PRO A 598 -1.58 10.88 -16.85
CA PRO A 598 -1.68 9.95 -15.63
C PRO A 598 -2.79 8.79 -15.48
N PHE A 599 -2.90 7.92 -14.38
CA PHE A 599 -3.42 6.46 -14.30
C PHE A 599 -4.65 5.79 -13.53
N THR A 600 -5.03 4.50 -13.84
CA THR A 600 -6.13 3.56 -13.27
C THR A 600 -5.99 1.99 -13.58
N ASN A 601 -6.68 1.00 -12.91
CA ASN A 601 -6.53 -0.51 -13.05
C ASN A 601 -7.86 -1.38 -13.00
N ILE A 602 -7.90 -2.61 -13.60
CA ILE A 602 -8.92 -3.70 -13.43
C ILE A 602 -8.31 -5.12 -13.33
N THR A 603 -9.03 -6.11 -12.77
CA THR A 603 -8.64 -7.54 -12.76
C THR A 603 -9.53 -8.41 -13.67
N MET A 604 -8.90 -9.35 -14.38
CA MET A 604 -9.49 -10.29 -15.35
C MET A 604 -9.22 -11.74 -14.90
N ASP A 605 -10.25 -12.60 -14.93
CA ASP A 605 -10.20 -13.94 -14.36
C ASP A 605 -9.86 -15.05 -15.37
N LEU A 606 -10.15 -14.85 -16.67
CA LEU A 606 -10.07 -15.83 -17.78
C LEU A 606 -10.99 -17.05 -17.66
N LYS A 607 -11.27 -17.54 -16.45
CA LYS A 607 -12.20 -18.63 -16.17
C LYS A 607 -13.01 -18.34 -14.90
N PRO A 608 -14.30 -18.71 -14.82
CA PRO A 608 -15.05 -18.69 -13.57
C PRO A 608 -14.36 -19.60 -12.55
N HIS A 609 -13.98 -19.06 -11.39
CA HIS A 609 -13.26 -19.80 -10.36
C HIS A 609 -14.04 -19.89 -9.03
N GLY A 610 -13.65 -20.85 -8.19
CA GLY A 610 -14.23 -21.17 -6.88
C GLY A 610 -15.75 -21.16 -6.76
N MET A 611 -16.25 -20.40 -5.77
CA MET A 611 -17.68 -20.31 -5.50
C MET A 611 -18.41 -19.41 -6.50
N LEU A 612 -17.75 -18.38 -7.06
CA LEU A 612 -18.36 -17.44 -8.01
C LEU A 612 -18.91 -18.18 -9.23
N ALA A 613 -18.21 -19.20 -9.72
CA ALA A 613 -18.67 -20.09 -10.79
C ALA A 613 -20.04 -20.78 -10.52
N ASN A 614 -20.44 -20.92 -9.24
CA ASN A 614 -21.69 -21.56 -8.83
C ASN A 614 -22.76 -20.55 -8.36
N GLU A 615 -22.47 -19.24 -8.43
CA GLU A 615 -23.41 -18.17 -8.03
C GLU A 615 -24.30 -17.75 -9.21
N SER A 616 -25.56 -17.42 -8.91
CA SER A 616 -26.54 -16.97 -9.90
C SER A 616 -26.13 -15.67 -10.57
N VAL A 617 -26.25 -15.59 -11.90
CA VAL A 617 -25.90 -14.39 -12.65
C VAL A 617 -26.86 -13.22 -12.34
N ILE A 618 -26.35 -11.99 -12.35
CA ILE A 618 -27.10 -10.79 -11.98
C ILE A 618 -27.38 -9.92 -13.21
N ILE A 619 -28.66 -9.77 -13.56
CA ILE A 619 -29.12 -8.91 -14.66
C ILE A 619 -30.21 -7.96 -14.12
N GLY A 620 -30.08 -6.66 -14.37
CA GLY A 620 -31.08 -5.67 -13.97
C GLY A 620 -31.32 -5.58 -12.46
N GLY A 621 -30.29 -5.90 -11.66
CA GLY A 621 -30.36 -5.95 -10.20
C GLY A 621 -31.05 -7.18 -9.62
N LYS A 622 -31.19 -8.26 -10.40
CA LYS A 622 -31.84 -9.51 -9.96
C LYS A 622 -31.00 -10.74 -10.31
N PRO A 623 -30.89 -11.73 -9.40
CA PRO A 623 -30.34 -13.04 -9.75
C PRO A 623 -31.24 -13.76 -10.75
N GLN A 624 -30.64 -14.53 -11.65
CA GLN A 624 -31.30 -15.38 -12.64
C GLN A 624 -31.15 -16.87 -12.27
N GLU A 625 -31.67 -17.77 -13.12
CA GLU A 625 -31.56 -19.22 -12.92
C GLU A 625 -30.18 -19.79 -13.33
N ASP A 626 -29.52 -19.18 -14.31
CA ASP A 626 -28.17 -19.57 -14.77
C ASP A 626 -27.07 -19.14 -13.78
N VAL A 627 -25.92 -19.83 -13.78
CA VAL A 627 -24.76 -19.51 -12.92
C VAL A 627 -23.53 -19.07 -13.71
N TYR A 628 -22.63 -18.28 -13.12
CA TYR A 628 -21.48 -17.71 -13.86
C TYR A 628 -20.58 -18.77 -14.54
N GLY A 629 -20.51 -19.99 -14.01
CA GLY A 629 -19.81 -21.13 -14.62
C GLY A 629 -20.30 -21.51 -16.01
N ASP A 630 -21.54 -21.16 -16.37
CA ASP A 630 -22.15 -21.47 -17.67
C ASP A 630 -21.70 -20.51 -18.80
N PHE A 631 -20.91 -19.46 -18.50
CA PHE A 631 -20.64 -18.32 -19.40
C PHE A 631 -19.17 -18.21 -19.86
N GLN A 632 -18.44 -19.32 -19.93
CA GLN A 632 -17.05 -19.34 -20.39
C GLN A 632 -16.90 -18.78 -21.83
N GLU A 633 -17.82 -19.09 -22.74
CA GLU A 633 -17.75 -18.60 -24.12
C GLU A 633 -17.85 -17.06 -24.17
N GLU A 634 -18.73 -16.47 -23.38
CA GLU A 634 -18.87 -15.01 -23.28
C GLU A 634 -17.70 -14.35 -22.54
N MET A 635 -17.09 -15.02 -21.55
CA MET A 635 -15.82 -14.57 -20.95
C MET A 635 -14.68 -14.60 -21.97
N ASP A 636 -14.61 -15.63 -22.81
CA ASP A 636 -13.63 -15.71 -23.89
C ASP A 636 -13.87 -14.58 -24.92
N MET A 637 -15.13 -14.27 -25.23
CA MET A 637 -15.49 -13.12 -26.08
C MET A 637 -15.05 -11.80 -25.45
N ILE A 638 -15.27 -11.57 -24.15
CA ILE A 638 -14.82 -10.36 -23.45
C ILE A 638 -13.29 -10.24 -23.49
N ASN A 639 -12.58 -11.31 -23.13
CA ASN A 639 -11.12 -11.31 -23.10
C ASN A 639 -10.51 -11.10 -24.49
N ASN A 640 -11.05 -11.75 -25.52
CA ASN A 640 -10.63 -11.56 -26.89
C ASN A 640 -10.93 -10.13 -27.38
N ALA A 641 -12.14 -9.61 -27.14
CA ALA A 641 -12.52 -8.25 -27.50
C ALA A 641 -11.66 -7.20 -26.79
N PHE A 642 -11.38 -7.40 -25.51
CA PHE A 642 -10.52 -6.53 -24.72
C PHE A 642 -9.08 -6.56 -25.25
N CYS A 643 -8.49 -7.74 -25.42
CA CYS A 643 -7.13 -7.85 -25.95
C CYS A 643 -7.03 -7.33 -27.39
N GLU A 644 -8.02 -7.56 -28.25
CA GLU A 644 -8.06 -6.98 -29.60
C GLU A 644 -8.08 -5.45 -29.55
N VAL A 645 -8.96 -4.84 -28.76
CA VAL A 645 -9.03 -3.37 -28.67
C VAL A 645 -7.77 -2.78 -28.00
N MET A 646 -7.15 -3.47 -27.05
CA MET A 646 -5.86 -3.06 -26.48
C MET A 646 -4.71 -3.20 -27.50
N LEU A 647 -4.74 -4.22 -28.36
CA LEU A 647 -3.78 -4.45 -29.45
C LEU A 647 -3.93 -3.44 -30.60
N GLU A 648 -5.18 -3.15 -30.99
CA GLU A 648 -5.59 -2.04 -31.86
C GLU A 648 -5.16 -0.70 -31.28
N GLY A 649 -5.18 -0.57 -29.95
CA GLY A 649 -4.84 0.64 -29.24
C GLY A 649 -5.89 1.75 -29.41
N ASP A 650 -5.48 2.97 -29.14
CA ASP A 650 -6.23 4.17 -29.51
C ASP A 650 -6.37 4.32 -31.03
N ALA A 651 -6.84 5.47 -31.50
CA ALA A 651 -6.96 5.77 -32.95
C ALA A 651 -5.61 5.78 -33.70
N GLN A 652 -4.55 5.27 -33.08
CA GLN A 652 -3.16 5.44 -33.42
C GLN A 652 -2.29 4.20 -33.15
N GLY A 653 -2.89 3.03 -32.87
CA GLY A 653 -2.08 1.85 -32.60
C GLY A 653 -1.33 1.91 -31.26
N ARG A 654 -1.63 2.88 -30.39
CA ARG A 654 -0.94 3.06 -29.12
C ARG A 654 -1.72 2.43 -27.98
N ILE A 655 -1.00 1.81 -27.06
CA ILE A 655 -1.58 1.26 -25.84
C ILE A 655 -2.54 2.24 -25.15
N PHE A 656 -3.72 1.73 -24.78
CA PHE A 656 -4.54 2.36 -23.75
C PHE A 656 -3.88 2.20 -22.41
N SER A 657 -3.54 3.31 -21.78
CA SER A 657 -2.92 3.27 -20.48
C SER A 657 -3.90 2.69 -19.43
N PHE A 658 -5.22 2.88 -19.59
CA PHE A 658 -6.24 2.48 -18.60
C PHE A 658 -7.40 1.65 -19.15
N PRO A 659 -8.06 0.87 -18.28
CA PRO A 659 -7.52 0.40 -17.03
C PRO A 659 -6.34 -0.56 -17.29
N ILE A 660 -5.27 -0.46 -16.49
CA ILE A 660 -4.21 -1.49 -16.51
C ILE A 660 -4.87 -2.84 -16.20
N PRO A 661 -4.74 -3.87 -17.05
CA PRO A 661 -5.33 -5.17 -16.77
C PRO A 661 -4.40 -5.94 -15.82
N THR A 662 -5.00 -6.72 -14.92
CA THR A 662 -4.30 -7.67 -14.04
C THR A 662 -4.87 -9.06 -14.26
N TYR A 663 -4.02 -10.03 -14.61
CA TYR A 663 -4.40 -11.43 -14.83
C TYR A 663 -3.77 -12.35 -13.79
N ASN A 664 -4.49 -13.40 -13.40
CA ASN A 664 -4.06 -14.32 -12.35
C ASN A 664 -3.39 -15.57 -12.95
N LEU A 665 -2.10 -15.78 -12.67
CA LEU A 665 -1.37 -16.98 -13.10
C LEU A 665 -1.42 -18.06 -12.02
N THR A 666 -2.21 -19.11 -12.24
CA THR A 666 -2.40 -20.23 -11.31
C THR A 666 -1.52 -21.45 -11.64
N LYS A 667 -1.52 -22.46 -10.76
CA LYS A 667 -0.76 -23.71 -10.96
C LYS A 667 -1.34 -24.61 -12.07
N ASP A 668 -2.62 -24.43 -12.36
CA ASP A 668 -3.42 -25.08 -13.41
C ASP A 668 -3.63 -24.19 -14.64
N PHE A 669 -2.91 -23.07 -14.74
CA PHE A 669 -3.00 -22.13 -15.84
C PHE A 669 -2.54 -22.76 -17.17
N GLU A 670 -3.41 -22.71 -18.18
CA GLU A 670 -3.21 -23.40 -19.47
C GLU A 670 -2.38 -22.55 -20.45
N TRP A 671 -1.05 -22.59 -20.28
CA TRP A 671 -0.09 -21.84 -21.11
C TRP A 671 -0.26 -22.01 -22.63
N GLU A 672 -0.61 -23.22 -23.09
CA GLU A 672 -0.78 -23.55 -24.51
C GLU A 672 -2.24 -23.45 -25.00
N ASN A 673 -3.13 -22.77 -24.26
CA ASN A 673 -4.51 -22.56 -24.71
C ASN A 673 -4.57 -21.48 -25.81
N PRO A 674 -5.00 -21.81 -27.04
CA PRO A 674 -5.00 -20.85 -28.17
C PRO A 674 -5.97 -19.68 -27.97
N LYS A 675 -6.90 -19.77 -27.00
CA LYS A 675 -7.75 -18.63 -26.61
C LYS A 675 -6.96 -17.50 -25.92
N TYR A 676 -5.74 -17.77 -25.48
CA TYR A 676 -4.85 -16.81 -24.82
C TYR A 676 -3.81 -16.20 -25.79
N ASP A 677 -3.78 -16.59 -27.07
CA ASP A 677 -2.81 -16.09 -28.05
C ASP A 677 -2.76 -14.55 -28.10
N LYS A 678 -3.92 -13.87 -28.04
CA LYS A 678 -4.00 -12.39 -28.03
C LYS A 678 -3.55 -11.76 -26.71
N LEU A 679 -3.70 -12.46 -25.59
CA LEU A 679 -3.16 -12.03 -24.30
C LEU A 679 -1.62 -12.06 -24.36
N TRP A 680 -1.04 -13.11 -24.97
CA TRP A 680 0.41 -13.19 -25.20
C TRP A 680 0.91 -12.18 -26.22
N GLU A 681 0.17 -11.95 -27.30
CA GLU A 681 0.48 -10.92 -28.30
C GLU A 681 0.49 -9.52 -27.66
N MET A 682 -0.53 -9.18 -26.85
CA MET A 682 -0.59 -7.93 -26.09
C MET A 682 0.60 -7.79 -25.12
N THR A 683 0.94 -8.89 -24.43
CA THR A 683 2.10 -8.96 -23.52
C THR A 683 3.42 -8.73 -24.25
N ALA A 684 3.63 -9.38 -25.39
CA ALA A 684 4.84 -9.24 -26.18
C ALA A 684 4.94 -7.85 -26.85
N LYS A 685 3.82 -7.26 -27.26
CA LYS A 685 3.78 -5.97 -27.95
C LYS A 685 3.99 -4.77 -27.01
N TYR A 686 3.44 -4.81 -25.79
CA TYR A 686 3.42 -3.64 -24.90
C TYR A 686 3.89 -3.86 -23.45
N GLY A 687 4.27 -5.08 -23.05
CA GLY A 687 4.69 -5.36 -21.67
C GLY A 687 3.55 -5.31 -20.63
N ILE A 688 2.29 -5.33 -21.09
CA ILE A 688 1.08 -5.45 -20.28
C ILE A 688 0.33 -6.73 -20.66
N PRO A 689 -0.33 -7.43 -19.73
CA PRO A 689 -0.85 -6.95 -18.46
C PRO A 689 0.08 -7.17 -17.27
N TYR A 690 -0.36 -6.74 -16.08
CA TYR A 690 0.22 -7.23 -14.84
C TYR A 690 -0.20 -8.69 -14.61
N PHE A 691 0.74 -9.50 -14.15
CA PHE A 691 0.50 -10.89 -13.80
C PHE A 691 0.62 -11.11 -12.29
N SER A 692 -0.50 -11.39 -11.63
CA SER A 692 -0.52 -11.89 -10.25
C SER A 692 -0.03 -13.34 -10.25
N ASN A 693 1.25 -13.55 -9.93
CA ASN A 693 1.86 -14.88 -9.97
C ASN A 693 1.54 -15.71 -8.72
N PHE A 694 0.62 -16.66 -8.84
CA PHE A 694 0.28 -17.61 -7.78
C PHE A 694 1.08 -18.92 -7.85
N ILE A 695 1.84 -19.18 -8.92
CA ILE A 695 2.50 -20.47 -9.20
C ILE A 695 3.54 -20.84 -8.13
N ASN A 696 4.44 -19.91 -7.83
CA ASN A 696 5.46 -20.08 -6.78
C ASN A 696 4.95 -19.64 -5.40
N SER A 697 3.68 -19.23 -5.31
CA SER A 697 3.02 -18.95 -4.05
C SER A 697 2.32 -20.20 -3.54
N ASP A 698 2.04 -20.26 -2.24
CA ASP A 698 1.08 -21.24 -1.74
C ASP A 698 -0.38 -20.78 -1.98
N MET A 699 -0.58 -19.55 -2.45
CA MET A 699 -1.88 -18.88 -2.62
C MET A 699 -2.63 -19.35 -3.88
N SER A 700 -3.94 -19.12 -3.90
CA SER A 700 -4.85 -19.28 -5.04
C SER A 700 -5.60 -17.96 -5.29
N PRO A 701 -6.10 -17.66 -6.51
CA PRO A 701 -7.04 -16.54 -6.70
C PRO A 701 -8.26 -16.66 -5.79
N ASP A 702 -8.71 -17.90 -5.54
CA ASP A 702 -9.79 -18.25 -4.61
C ASP A 702 -9.45 -18.07 -3.11
N ASP A 703 -8.23 -17.65 -2.74
CA ASP A 703 -7.84 -17.56 -1.32
C ASP A 703 -8.41 -16.34 -0.58
N ALA A 704 -9.73 -16.37 -0.42
CA ALA A 704 -10.49 -15.62 0.56
C ALA A 704 -11.17 -16.59 1.55
N ARG A 705 -10.36 -17.30 2.36
CA ARG A 705 -10.80 -18.50 3.13
C ARG A 705 -11.55 -18.25 4.44
N SER A 706 -12.85 -18.53 4.39
CA SER A 706 -13.61 -19.33 5.37
C SER A 706 -13.56 -19.00 6.87
N MET A 707 -14.71 -18.56 7.39
CA MET A 707 -14.95 -18.28 8.80
C MET A 707 -15.13 -19.57 9.62
N CYS A 708 -14.10 -20.12 10.27
CA CYS A 708 -14.23 -21.43 10.95
C CYS A 708 -14.49 -21.45 12.47
N PRO A 709 -15.40 -20.66 13.11
CA PRO A 709 -15.54 -20.70 14.55
C PRO A 709 -16.47 -21.82 15.07
N LEU A 710 -16.00 -22.52 16.10
CA LEU A 710 -16.71 -23.50 16.92
C LEU A 710 -17.31 -22.86 18.18
N ALA A 711 -18.25 -23.52 18.85
CA ALA A 711 -18.74 -23.03 20.13
C ALA A 711 -17.65 -23.01 21.22
N GLY A 712 -17.62 -21.98 22.07
CA GLY A 712 -16.57 -21.83 23.11
C GLY A 712 -16.55 -22.92 24.19
N ASN A 713 -17.59 -23.76 24.25
CA ASN A 713 -17.66 -24.94 25.11
C ASN A 713 -16.98 -26.18 24.52
N GLU A 714 -16.58 -26.16 23.24
CA GLU A 714 -15.79 -27.25 22.69
C GLU A 714 -14.38 -27.24 23.32
N LYS A 715 -13.78 -28.42 23.46
CA LYS A 715 -12.46 -28.61 24.09
C LYS A 715 -11.40 -28.91 23.05
N VAL A 716 -10.17 -28.56 23.39
CA VAL A 716 -8.96 -28.79 22.59
C VAL A 716 -7.81 -29.17 23.52
N LEU A 717 -6.79 -29.81 22.95
CA LEU A 717 -5.57 -30.19 23.65
C LEU A 717 -4.43 -29.31 23.15
N ILE A 718 -3.77 -28.58 24.04
CA ILE A 718 -2.64 -27.70 23.74
C ILE A 718 -1.43 -28.06 24.60
N LYS A 719 -0.23 -27.65 24.20
CA LYS A 719 0.90 -27.51 25.14
C LYS A 719 0.74 -26.18 25.91
N SER A 720 1.02 -26.18 27.21
CA SER A 720 0.80 -25.01 28.08
C SER A 720 2.12 -24.35 28.49
N SER A 721 2.25 -23.03 28.31
CA SER A 721 3.44 -22.27 28.73
C SER A 721 3.60 -22.16 30.26
N ARG A 722 2.53 -22.42 31.02
CA ARG A 722 2.53 -22.38 32.49
C ARG A 722 3.16 -23.61 33.15
N GLY A 723 3.55 -24.62 32.36
CA GLY A 723 4.43 -25.72 32.79
C GLY A 723 3.87 -27.14 32.64
N ARG A 724 4.80 -28.11 32.60
CA ARG A 724 4.63 -29.58 32.59
C ARG A 724 3.56 -30.14 31.63
N GLY A 725 3.75 -29.89 30.34
CA GLY A 725 3.20 -30.71 29.26
C GLY A 725 1.94 -30.11 28.64
N LEU A 726 0.80 -30.80 28.82
CA LEU A 726 -0.42 -30.56 28.07
C LEU A 726 -1.57 -30.01 28.92
N GLU A 727 -2.44 -29.23 28.29
CA GLU A 727 -3.67 -28.68 28.86
C GLU A 727 -4.86 -29.07 27.97
N PHE A 728 -5.87 -29.73 28.57
CA PHE A 728 -7.10 -30.14 27.91
C PHE A 728 -8.28 -29.33 28.47
N SER A 729 -8.63 -28.25 27.78
CA SER A 729 -9.55 -27.23 28.29
C SER A 729 -10.50 -26.73 27.20
N THR A 730 -11.52 -25.97 27.58
CA THR A 730 -12.45 -25.36 26.61
C THR A 730 -11.76 -24.23 25.87
N ILE A 731 -12.10 -24.04 24.59
CA ILE A 731 -11.49 -22.96 23.78
C ILE A 731 -11.72 -21.60 24.43
N ARG A 732 -12.89 -21.37 25.04
CA ARG A 732 -13.17 -20.17 25.83
C ARG A 732 -12.19 -19.98 26.99
N ASN A 733 -11.95 -21.01 27.80
CA ASN A 733 -11.09 -20.90 28.98
C ASN A 733 -9.63 -20.66 28.59
N ILE A 734 -9.19 -21.20 27.46
CA ILE A 734 -7.84 -20.98 26.92
C ILE A 734 -7.68 -19.54 26.42
N TYR A 735 -8.67 -19.01 25.70
CA TYR A 735 -8.59 -17.68 25.08
C TYR A 735 -8.91 -16.51 26.04
N GLU A 736 -9.92 -16.66 26.90
CA GLU A 736 -10.42 -15.61 27.80
C GLU A 736 -9.91 -15.75 29.23
N GLY A 737 -9.41 -16.95 29.60
CA GLY A 737 -8.90 -17.23 30.93
C GLY A 737 -7.40 -16.99 31.08
N ASN A 738 -6.87 -17.44 32.21
CA ASN A 738 -5.49 -17.20 32.60
C ASN A 738 -4.45 -17.87 31.67
N SER A 739 -4.83 -18.92 30.93
CA SER A 739 -3.95 -19.61 29.97
C SER A 739 -3.69 -18.83 28.67
N LYS A 740 -4.25 -17.61 28.54
CA LYS A 740 -4.09 -16.76 27.35
C LYS A 740 -2.62 -16.46 27.04
N GLN A 741 -2.23 -16.79 25.82
CA GLN A 741 -0.93 -16.57 25.19
C GLN A 741 -1.14 -15.96 23.79
N GLU A 742 -0.08 -15.44 23.17
CA GLU A 742 -0.13 -15.00 21.77
C GLU A 742 -0.12 -16.16 20.78
N LYS A 743 0.66 -17.20 21.09
CA LYS A 743 0.76 -18.45 20.34
C LYS A 743 0.61 -19.66 21.25
N TYR A 744 0.20 -20.78 20.67
CA TYR A 744 -0.03 -22.07 21.32
C TYR A 744 0.38 -23.17 20.34
N GLU A 745 0.74 -24.34 20.84
CA GLU A 745 0.79 -25.55 20.03
C GLU A 745 -0.47 -26.39 20.31
N ILE A 746 -1.28 -26.68 19.30
CA ILE A 746 -2.50 -27.50 19.41
C ILE A 746 -2.28 -28.91 18.88
N TYR A 747 -3.00 -29.89 19.42
CA TYR A 747 -3.08 -31.22 18.84
C TYR A 747 -3.87 -31.22 17.51
N SER A 748 -3.26 -31.73 16.45
CA SER A 748 -3.84 -31.86 15.12
C SER A 748 -3.30 -33.11 14.43
N ASP A 749 -4.21 -33.99 14.00
CA ASP A 749 -3.93 -35.10 13.08
C ASP A 749 -2.68 -35.95 13.41
N GLY A 750 -2.53 -36.36 14.67
CA GLY A 750 -1.40 -37.18 15.12
C GLY A 750 -0.12 -36.40 15.49
N LYS A 751 -0.13 -35.07 15.45
CA LYS A 751 1.02 -34.20 15.82
C LYS A 751 0.57 -32.94 16.59
N PHE A 752 1.54 -32.14 17.05
CA PHE A 752 1.29 -30.79 17.54
C PHE A 752 1.69 -29.76 16.48
N VAL A 753 0.92 -28.68 16.36
CA VAL A 753 1.12 -27.62 15.36
C VAL A 753 0.94 -26.23 15.99
N GLU A 754 1.80 -25.29 15.62
CA GLU A 754 1.84 -23.92 16.15
C GLU A 754 0.72 -23.04 15.56
N GLY A 755 0.09 -22.22 16.40
CA GLY A 755 -0.99 -21.33 15.99
C GLY A 755 -1.51 -20.40 17.08
N LYS A 756 -2.60 -19.68 16.80
CA LYS A 756 -3.27 -18.78 17.76
C LYS A 756 -4.79 -18.96 17.81
N PHE A 757 -5.42 -18.55 18.91
CA PHE A 757 -6.89 -18.56 19.01
C PHE A 757 -7.48 -17.21 18.60
N ASN A 758 -8.68 -17.24 18.02
CA ASN A 758 -9.45 -16.07 17.59
C ASN A 758 -10.90 -16.16 18.10
N LYS A 759 -11.54 -15.02 18.43
CA LYS A 759 -12.91 -14.92 18.99
C LYS A 759 -13.87 -14.18 18.05
N PHE A 760 -15.11 -14.64 17.97
CA PHE A 760 -16.17 -14.11 17.11
C PHE A 760 -17.48 -13.99 17.87
N GLU A 761 -18.08 -12.81 17.84
CA GLU A 761 -19.37 -12.54 18.49
C GLU A 761 -20.52 -12.68 17.47
N ASP A 762 -21.74 -12.87 17.95
CA ASP A 762 -22.99 -12.95 17.17
C ASP A 762 -22.99 -13.88 15.95
N GLN A 763 -22.34 -15.05 16.07
CA GLN A 763 -22.36 -16.06 15.01
C GLN A 763 -23.67 -16.85 15.04
N LYS A 764 -24.29 -17.03 13.87
CA LYS A 764 -25.36 -18.04 13.67
C LYS A 764 -24.76 -19.43 13.82
N MET A 765 -25.40 -20.29 14.61
CA MET A 765 -24.83 -21.56 15.05
C MET A 765 -25.69 -22.77 14.62
N LEU A 766 -25.00 -23.89 14.40
CA LEU A 766 -25.55 -25.20 14.09
C LEU A 766 -25.10 -26.22 15.15
N LYS A 767 -26.00 -27.15 15.45
CA LYS A 767 -25.74 -28.37 16.21
C LYS A 767 -25.78 -29.53 15.22
N VAL A 768 -24.60 -30.01 14.80
CA VAL A 768 -24.46 -31.14 13.88
C VAL A 768 -24.36 -32.41 14.71
N THR A 769 -25.28 -33.34 14.49
CA THR A 769 -25.32 -34.64 15.16
C THR A 769 -24.91 -35.72 14.17
N LEU A 770 -23.84 -36.44 14.50
CA LEU A 770 -23.27 -37.50 13.69
C LEU A 770 -23.90 -38.86 14.05
N ALA A 771 -23.74 -39.85 13.17
CA ALA A 771 -24.38 -41.15 13.34
C ALA A 771 -23.79 -42.02 14.46
N ASN A 772 -22.62 -41.62 15.00
CA ASN A 772 -22.05 -42.12 16.26
C ASN A 772 -22.54 -41.36 17.51
N ASN A 773 -23.54 -40.50 17.33
CA ASN A 773 -24.08 -39.53 18.30
C ASN A 773 -23.07 -38.51 18.85
N HIS A 774 -21.94 -38.28 18.17
CA HIS A 774 -21.15 -37.09 18.44
C HIS A 774 -21.93 -35.85 18.03
N ILE A 775 -21.89 -34.84 18.89
CA ILE A 775 -22.54 -33.56 18.67
C ILE A 775 -21.43 -32.51 18.65
N ILE A 776 -21.29 -31.82 17.53
CA ILE A 776 -20.39 -30.67 17.38
C ILE A 776 -21.21 -29.41 17.15
N LYS A 777 -20.86 -28.33 17.85
CA LYS A 777 -21.49 -27.02 17.69
C LYS A 777 -20.56 -26.08 16.95
N MET A 778 -20.97 -25.66 15.76
CA MET A 778 -20.18 -24.86 14.82
C MET A 778 -21.01 -23.71 14.27
N SER A 779 -20.39 -22.68 13.72
CA SER A 779 -21.15 -21.65 12.99
C SER A 779 -21.70 -22.19 11.66
N GLU A 780 -22.79 -21.60 11.17
CA GLU A 780 -23.21 -21.75 9.77
C GLU A 780 -22.09 -21.44 8.76
N LYS A 781 -21.10 -20.62 9.14
CA LYS A 781 -19.97 -20.27 8.25
C LYS A 781 -18.75 -21.18 8.40
N HIS A 782 -18.78 -22.16 9.30
CA HIS A 782 -17.63 -23.03 9.58
C HIS A 782 -17.35 -23.95 8.39
N LEU A 783 -16.11 -23.97 7.88
CA LEU A 783 -15.73 -24.87 6.80
C LEU A 783 -15.53 -26.28 7.33
N ASN A 784 -16.07 -27.24 6.62
CA ASN A 784 -16.01 -28.65 6.95
C ASN A 784 -15.40 -29.40 5.77
N PHE A 785 -14.45 -30.29 6.05
CA PHE A 785 -14.11 -31.35 5.10
C PHE A 785 -15.28 -32.32 5.05
N VAL A 786 -15.95 -32.41 3.91
CA VAL A 786 -17.04 -33.33 3.66
C VAL A 786 -16.75 -34.24 2.49
N THR A 787 -17.48 -35.34 2.40
CA THR A 787 -17.54 -36.16 1.19
C THR A 787 -18.89 -36.86 1.09
N ARG A 788 -19.21 -37.34 -0.11
CA ARG A 788 -20.32 -38.24 -0.41
C ARG A 788 -19.78 -39.61 -0.80
N LYS A 789 -20.50 -40.67 -0.43
CA LYS A 789 -20.03 -42.08 -0.55
C LYS A 789 -19.84 -42.52 -2.00
N GLU A 790 -20.59 -41.94 -2.95
CA GLU A 790 -20.58 -42.32 -4.37
C GLU A 790 -19.42 -41.68 -5.16
N GLU A 791 -19.15 -40.39 -4.96
CA GLU A 791 -18.09 -39.66 -5.69
C GLU A 791 -16.70 -39.81 -5.06
N PHE A 792 -16.63 -39.88 -3.72
CA PHE A 792 -15.42 -39.62 -2.92
C PHE A 792 -14.51 -38.52 -3.50
N GLN A 793 -15.06 -37.32 -3.59
CA GLN A 793 -14.27 -36.11 -3.64
C GLN A 793 -14.36 -35.47 -2.25
N ILE A 794 -13.22 -35.17 -1.63
CA ILE A 794 -13.20 -34.34 -0.43
C ILE A 794 -13.53 -32.91 -0.89
N LYS A 795 -14.64 -32.36 -0.38
CA LYS A 795 -15.12 -31.01 -0.66
C LYS A 795 -15.00 -30.20 0.64
N GLU A 796 -14.54 -28.96 0.56
CA GLU A 796 -14.54 -28.01 1.66
C GLU A 796 -15.81 -27.15 1.55
N ILE A 797 -16.79 -27.34 2.44
CA ILE A 797 -18.08 -26.61 2.39
C ILE A 797 -18.46 -25.98 3.73
N LEU A 798 -19.28 -24.94 3.70
CA LEU A 798 -19.74 -24.22 4.88
C LEU A 798 -20.75 -25.03 5.69
N GLY A 799 -20.85 -24.72 6.99
CA GLY A 799 -21.83 -25.32 7.90
C GLY A 799 -23.27 -25.22 7.39
N SER A 800 -23.63 -24.11 6.75
CA SER A 800 -24.93 -23.87 6.12
C SER A 800 -25.26 -24.82 4.97
N GLU A 801 -24.25 -25.40 4.33
CA GLU A 801 -24.37 -26.30 3.18
C GLU A 801 -24.31 -27.78 3.59
N LEU A 802 -24.02 -28.06 4.87
CA LEU A 802 -24.06 -29.42 5.40
C LEU A 802 -25.48 -29.98 5.25
N THR A 803 -25.57 -31.16 4.65
CA THR A 803 -26.82 -31.90 4.48
C THR A 803 -26.73 -33.29 5.11
N LYS A 804 -27.88 -33.79 5.57
CA LYS A 804 -27.99 -35.16 6.11
C LYS A 804 -27.52 -36.16 5.06
N GLY A 805 -26.56 -37.01 5.43
CA GLY A 805 -25.99 -38.02 4.54
C GLY A 805 -24.60 -37.72 3.98
N MET A 806 -24.09 -36.48 4.10
CA MET A 806 -22.66 -36.18 3.96
C MET A 806 -21.87 -36.83 5.11
N TYR A 807 -20.54 -36.89 4.99
CA TYR A 807 -19.65 -37.49 5.99
C TYR A 807 -18.56 -36.52 6.47
N LEU A 808 -18.21 -36.54 7.76
CA LEU A 808 -17.08 -35.79 8.36
C LEU A 808 -15.91 -36.72 8.77
N PRO A 809 -14.65 -36.27 8.75
CA PRO A 809 -13.48 -37.11 9.02
C PRO A 809 -13.03 -37.15 10.49
N TYR A 810 -12.46 -38.30 10.85
CA TYR A 810 -11.58 -38.51 12.00
C TYR A 810 -10.17 -38.87 11.50
N SER A 811 -9.14 -38.49 12.25
CA SER A 811 -7.77 -38.93 12.01
C SER A 811 -7.62 -40.43 12.31
N LEU A 812 -6.86 -41.14 11.47
CA LEU A 812 -6.27 -42.44 11.80
C LEU A 812 -4.76 -42.35 12.12
N ASN A 813 -4.20 -41.14 12.11
CA ASN A 813 -2.82 -40.90 12.49
C ASN A 813 -2.68 -41.00 14.02
N ILE A 814 -1.66 -41.71 14.46
CA ILE A 814 -1.42 -42.00 15.87
C ILE A 814 -0.37 -41.02 16.37
N TYR A 815 -0.71 -40.26 17.42
CA TYR A 815 0.31 -39.56 18.19
C TYR A 815 1.09 -40.61 18.98
N GLU A 816 2.41 -40.68 18.82
CA GLU A 816 3.21 -41.73 19.48
C GLU A 816 3.45 -41.43 20.98
N GLY A 817 3.65 -40.17 21.35
CA GLY A 817 3.89 -39.74 22.74
C GLY A 817 5.16 -40.35 23.36
N SER A 818 5.34 -40.21 24.68
CA SER A 818 6.51 -40.77 25.38
C SER A 818 6.20 -41.23 26.81
N GLY A 819 6.96 -42.22 27.29
CA GLY A 819 6.87 -42.72 28.67
C GLY A 819 5.67 -43.63 28.97
N GLY A 820 5.81 -44.45 30.02
CA GLY A 820 4.81 -45.43 30.45
C GLY A 820 4.79 -46.72 29.61
N THR A 821 4.41 -47.84 30.24
CA THR A 821 4.27 -49.16 29.62
C THR A 821 2.80 -49.56 29.51
N LYS A 822 2.49 -50.54 28.64
CA LYS A 822 1.13 -51.10 28.52
C LYS A 822 0.57 -51.65 29.84
N ASP A 823 1.42 -52.23 30.67
CA ASP A 823 1.06 -52.75 32.00
C ASP A 823 0.63 -51.62 32.96
N LEU A 824 1.44 -50.56 33.08
CA LEU A 824 1.11 -49.41 33.93
C LEU A 824 -0.14 -48.67 33.41
N GLY A 825 -0.30 -48.61 32.09
CA GLY A 825 -1.53 -48.12 31.47
C GLY A 825 -2.74 -48.95 31.87
N TYR A 826 -2.65 -50.28 31.82
CA TYR A 826 -3.72 -51.18 32.24
C TYR A 826 -4.15 -50.95 33.70
N PHE A 827 -3.19 -50.74 34.61
CA PHE A 827 -3.49 -50.41 36.00
C PHE A 827 -4.27 -49.09 36.14
N VAL A 828 -3.83 -48.04 35.46
CA VAL A 828 -4.51 -46.72 35.43
C VAL A 828 -5.89 -46.80 34.78
N GLY A 829 -6.03 -47.58 33.70
CA GLY A 829 -7.30 -47.85 33.04
C GLY A 829 -8.29 -48.55 33.96
N ALA A 830 -7.85 -49.64 34.60
CA ALA A 830 -8.66 -50.36 35.57
C ALA A 830 -9.14 -49.44 36.71
N PHE A 831 -8.26 -48.53 37.15
CA PHE A 831 -8.57 -47.55 38.18
C PHE A 831 -9.59 -46.49 37.72
N ALA A 832 -9.53 -46.08 36.44
CA ALA A 832 -10.48 -45.13 35.86
C ALA A 832 -11.93 -45.64 35.87
N GLY A 833 -12.13 -46.95 35.70
CA GLY A 833 -13.41 -47.64 35.95
C GLY A 833 -13.67 -47.82 37.45
N ASP A 834 -13.48 -49.05 37.94
CA ASP A 834 -13.84 -49.52 39.29
C ASP A 834 -12.89 -49.07 40.44
N GLY A 835 -11.96 -48.14 40.18
CA GLY A 835 -10.95 -47.70 41.15
C GLY A 835 -11.36 -46.51 42.04
N SER A 836 -10.87 -46.53 43.27
CA SER A 836 -11.01 -45.51 44.31
C SER A 836 -9.76 -45.43 45.21
N PHE A 837 -9.62 -44.35 45.99
CA PHE A 837 -8.51 -44.16 46.93
C PHE A 837 -8.93 -44.40 48.37
N ASP A 838 -8.09 -45.10 49.13
CA ASP A 838 -8.21 -45.29 50.58
C ASP A 838 -6.99 -44.63 51.24
N GLY A 839 -7.19 -43.37 51.64
CA GLY A 839 -6.13 -42.44 52.03
C GLY A 839 -5.13 -42.15 50.89
N ASP A 840 -3.92 -41.72 51.28
CA ASP A 840 -2.81 -41.46 50.34
C ASP A 840 -1.88 -42.68 50.13
N GLY A 841 -2.20 -43.82 50.74
CA GLY A 841 -1.36 -45.02 50.73
C GLY A 841 -1.89 -46.20 49.92
N THR A 842 -3.18 -46.24 49.61
CA THR A 842 -3.84 -47.44 49.06
C THR A 842 -4.75 -47.12 47.87
N VAL A 843 -4.62 -47.91 46.81
CA VAL A 843 -5.56 -47.95 45.67
C VAL A 843 -6.53 -49.11 45.88
N VAL A 844 -7.83 -48.88 45.69
CA VAL A 844 -8.89 -49.88 45.93
C VAL A 844 -9.72 -50.08 44.68
N PHE A 845 -9.86 -51.34 44.24
CA PHE A 845 -10.69 -51.75 43.11
C PHE A 845 -11.89 -52.56 43.60
N SER A 846 -13.10 -52.19 43.19
CA SER A 846 -14.35 -52.88 43.56
C SER A 846 -14.89 -53.67 42.36
N LEU A 847 -14.60 -54.96 42.30
CA LEU A 847 -14.78 -55.80 41.10
C LEU A 847 -15.88 -56.86 41.33
N CYS A 848 -16.47 -57.39 40.26
CA CYS A 848 -17.42 -58.51 40.36
C CYS A 848 -16.67 -59.84 40.44
N LYS A 849 -16.95 -60.62 41.51
CA LYS A 849 -16.25 -61.88 41.83
C LYS A 849 -16.29 -62.90 40.68
N GLU A 850 -17.45 -63.09 40.06
CA GLU A 850 -17.69 -64.13 39.05
C GLU A 850 -17.22 -63.78 37.63
N GLN A 851 -16.80 -62.54 37.36
CA GLN A 851 -16.59 -62.04 36.00
C GLN A 851 -15.20 -61.43 35.73
N LYS A 852 -14.35 -61.30 36.76
CA LYS A 852 -13.12 -60.49 36.68
C LYS A 852 -11.88 -61.10 37.36
N GLU A 853 -11.84 -62.41 37.60
CA GLU A 853 -10.65 -63.05 38.23
C GLU A 853 -9.34 -62.74 37.51
N ASP A 854 -9.32 -62.80 36.17
CA ASP A 854 -8.10 -62.53 35.39
C ASP A 854 -7.68 -61.05 35.46
N VAL A 855 -8.64 -60.16 35.70
CA VAL A 855 -8.39 -58.73 35.96
C VAL A 855 -7.72 -58.55 37.32
N VAL A 856 -8.21 -59.25 38.36
CA VAL A 856 -7.60 -59.27 39.70
C VAL A 856 -6.16 -59.79 39.62
N LYS A 857 -5.95 -60.98 39.02
CA LYS A 857 -4.62 -61.59 38.85
C LYS A 857 -3.66 -60.65 38.11
N ARG A 858 -4.13 -60.00 37.03
CA ARG A 858 -3.33 -59.06 36.24
C ARG A 858 -3.00 -57.77 37.00
N ILE A 859 -3.94 -57.19 37.75
CA ILE A 859 -3.68 -56.01 38.59
C ILE A 859 -2.64 -56.34 39.66
N ILE A 860 -2.73 -57.52 40.31
CA ILE A 860 -1.73 -57.98 41.30
C ILE A 860 -0.35 -58.12 40.64
N THR A 861 -0.25 -58.85 39.53
CA THR A 861 1.02 -59.07 38.82
C THR A 861 1.70 -57.75 38.43
N ILE A 862 0.92 -56.75 37.97
CA ILE A 862 1.43 -55.41 37.65
C ILE A 862 1.88 -54.68 38.93
N SER A 863 1.13 -54.82 40.03
CA SER A 863 1.41 -54.16 41.30
C SER A 863 2.69 -54.67 41.96
N GLU A 864 2.92 -55.98 41.92
CA GLU A 864 4.16 -56.61 42.38
C GLU A 864 5.34 -56.17 41.50
N LYS A 865 5.21 -56.35 40.17
CA LYS A 865 6.27 -56.08 39.18
C LYS A 865 6.76 -54.63 39.16
N TYR A 866 5.87 -53.65 39.31
CA TYR A 866 6.20 -52.23 39.12
C TYR A 866 6.21 -51.40 40.41
N PHE A 867 5.53 -51.83 41.48
CA PHE A 867 5.45 -51.06 42.72
C PHE A 867 5.97 -51.80 43.95
N GLY A 868 6.29 -53.10 43.85
CA GLY A 868 6.61 -53.95 45.01
C GLY A 868 5.49 -53.96 46.06
N ALA A 869 4.23 -53.79 45.63
CA ALA A 869 3.12 -53.49 46.52
C ALA A 869 2.51 -54.75 47.13
N ASN A 870 2.32 -54.75 48.45
CA ASN A 870 1.47 -55.72 49.12
C ASN A 870 -0.01 -55.46 48.76
N TYR A 871 -0.81 -56.52 48.72
CA TYR A 871 -2.24 -56.43 48.45
C TYR A 871 -3.08 -57.14 49.51
N SER A 872 -4.34 -56.74 49.63
CA SER A 872 -5.36 -57.46 50.40
C SER A 872 -6.62 -57.63 49.57
N ILE A 873 -7.25 -58.80 49.68
CA ILE A 873 -8.52 -59.10 49.03
C ILE A 873 -9.57 -59.27 50.13
N THR A 874 -10.72 -58.62 49.96
CA THR A 874 -11.91 -58.83 50.80
C THR A 874 -13.06 -59.23 49.91
N GLU A 875 -13.60 -60.41 50.14
CA GLU A 875 -14.83 -60.89 49.51
C GLU A 875 -16.00 -60.67 50.47
N TYR A 876 -17.16 -60.30 49.93
CA TYR A 876 -18.38 -60.12 50.70
C TYR A 876 -19.35 -61.25 50.33
N GLU A 877 -19.80 -62.06 51.28
CA GLU A 877 -20.67 -63.20 50.95
C GLU A 877 -22.08 -62.77 50.48
N ASP A 878 -22.59 -61.66 51.01
CA ASP A 878 -23.92 -61.11 50.69
C ASP A 878 -24.00 -60.37 49.34
N THR A 879 -22.87 -60.07 48.70
CA THR A 879 -22.83 -59.33 47.43
C THR A 879 -21.84 -59.96 46.46
N LYS A 880 -22.11 -59.95 45.15
CA LYS A 880 -21.18 -60.53 44.15
C LYS A 880 -19.91 -59.69 43.91
N LEU A 881 -19.43 -58.97 44.92
CA LEU A 881 -18.34 -58.01 44.88
C LEU A 881 -17.12 -58.52 45.64
N LEU A 882 -15.95 -58.24 45.07
CA LEU A 882 -14.62 -58.48 45.61
C LEU A 882 -13.89 -57.14 45.61
N THR A 883 -13.34 -56.77 46.76
CA THR A 883 -12.52 -55.56 46.91
C THR A 883 -11.05 -55.94 46.96
N LEU A 884 -10.27 -55.47 45.98
CA LEU A 884 -8.82 -55.61 45.94
C LEU A 884 -8.18 -54.28 46.37
N LYS A 885 -7.42 -54.28 47.46
CA LYS A 885 -6.61 -53.15 47.90
C LYS A 885 -5.14 -53.37 47.55
N ILE A 886 -4.51 -52.38 46.93
CA ILE A 886 -3.08 -52.33 46.59
C ILE A 886 -2.43 -51.26 47.46
N HIS A 887 -1.57 -51.68 48.39
CA HIS A 887 -0.92 -50.81 49.37
C HIS A 887 0.39 -50.24 48.82
N SER A 888 0.30 -49.17 48.04
CA SER A 888 1.47 -48.44 47.57
C SER A 888 1.18 -46.96 47.30
N LYS A 889 1.97 -46.09 47.94
CA LYS A 889 2.01 -44.65 47.64
C LYS A 889 2.42 -44.37 46.18
N ALA A 890 3.23 -45.22 45.57
CA ALA A 890 3.62 -45.10 44.16
C ALA A 890 2.44 -45.42 43.22
N ALA A 891 1.65 -46.45 43.55
CA ALA A 891 0.41 -46.76 42.82
C ALA A 891 -0.63 -45.62 42.96
N VAL A 892 -0.79 -45.06 44.16
CA VAL A 892 -1.64 -43.87 44.39
C VAL A 892 -1.15 -42.67 43.58
N GLY A 893 0.17 -42.41 43.59
CA GLY A 893 0.78 -41.33 42.80
C GLY A 893 0.53 -41.49 41.30
N LEU A 894 0.76 -42.69 40.75
CA LEU A 894 0.47 -42.98 39.34
C LEU A 894 -1.01 -42.75 38.99
N CYS A 895 -1.93 -43.23 39.82
CA CYS A 895 -3.36 -43.02 39.59
C CYS A 895 -3.75 -41.53 39.65
N LYS A 896 -3.21 -40.76 40.61
CA LYS A 896 -3.44 -39.31 40.72
C LYS A 896 -2.83 -38.51 39.55
N ASP A 897 -1.72 -38.97 38.98
CA ASP A 897 -1.07 -38.35 37.83
C ASP A 897 -1.94 -38.42 36.55
N TYR A 898 -2.77 -39.45 36.42
CA TYR A 898 -3.51 -39.76 35.19
C TYR A 898 -5.05 -39.72 35.32
N VAL A 899 -5.61 -39.82 36.52
CA VAL A 899 -7.06 -39.80 36.79
C VAL A 899 -7.37 -38.83 37.92
N GLU A 900 -8.29 -37.91 37.67
CA GLU A 900 -8.69 -36.87 38.62
C GLU A 900 -10.22 -36.75 38.74
N GLY A 901 -10.69 -36.15 39.83
CA GLY A 901 -12.12 -36.06 40.18
C GLY A 901 -12.68 -37.34 40.79
N LYS A 902 -13.96 -37.29 41.19
CA LYS A 902 -14.72 -38.41 41.74
C LYS A 902 -16.09 -38.48 41.07
N GLU A 903 -16.66 -39.68 40.98
CA GLU A 903 -18.00 -39.91 40.44
C GLU A 903 -18.25 -39.16 39.11
N ARG A 904 -19.21 -38.24 39.07
CA ARG A 904 -19.59 -37.45 37.89
C ARG A 904 -18.53 -36.45 37.41
N GLU A 905 -17.51 -36.18 38.22
CA GLU A 905 -16.38 -35.31 37.90
C GLU A 905 -15.10 -36.09 37.50
N LYS A 906 -15.13 -37.43 37.61
CA LYS A 906 -14.01 -38.34 37.30
C LYS A 906 -13.64 -38.23 35.81
N ARG A 907 -12.36 -38.10 35.51
CA ARG A 907 -11.83 -37.93 34.14
C ARG A 907 -10.35 -38.29 34.07
N TYR A 908 -9.82 -38.46 32.87
CA TYR A 908 -8.37 -38.49 32.69
C TYR A 908 -7.75 -37.09 32.73
N THR A 909 -6.52 -36.99 33.21
CA THR A 909 -5.72 -35.76 33.13
C THR A 909 -5.14 -35.58 31.72
N ALA A 910 -4.78 -34.36 31.35
CA ALA A 910 -4.17 -34.07 30.05
C ALA A 910 -2.83 -34.81 29.81
N ARG A 911 -2.12 -35.18 30.89
CA ARG A 911 -0.86 -35.94 30.86
C ARG A 911 -1.01 -37.32 30.23
N LEU A 912 -2.22 -37.92 30.27
CA LEU A 912 -2.47 -39.19 29.59
C LEU A 912 -2.23 -39.09 28.08
N PHE A 913 -2.60 -37.97 27.46
CA PHE A 913 -2.52 -37.81 26.00
C PHE A 913 -1.08 -37.69 25.49
N ASP A 914 -0.14 -37.29 26.36
CA ASP A 914 1.29 -37.20 26.07
C ASP A 914 2.03 -38.55 26.24
N SER A 915 1.39 -39.52 26.88
CA SER A 915 2.01 -40.81 27.22
C SER A 915 2.23 -41.69 26.00
N SER A 916 3.07 -42.73 26.08
CA SER A 916 3.30 -43.64 24.96
C SER A 916 1.99 -44.27 24.45
N LYS A 917 1.96 -44.56 23.15
CA LYS A 917 0.90 -45.34 22.49
C LYS A 917 0.54 -46.62 23.24
N ASP A 918 1.55 -47.37 23.68
CA ASP A 918 1.36 -48.61 24.45
C ASP A 918 0.72 -48.35 25.81
N PHE A 919 1.12 -47.30 26.53
CA PHE A 919 0.47 -46.91 27.79
C PHE A 919 -1.00 -46.54 27.55
N ARG A 920 -1.31 -45.72 26.54
CA ARG A 920 -2.68 -45.32 26.20
C ARG A 920 -3.55 -46.49 25.74
N LEU A 921 -3.01 -47.44 24.97
CA LEU A 921 -3.69 -48.71 24.66
C LEU A 921 -3.92 -49.56 25.91
N GLY A 922 -2.94 -49.60 26.83
CA GLY A 922 -3.09 -50.21 28.15
C GLY A 922 -4.25 -49.61 28.94
N VAL A 923 -4.36 -48.28 28.99
CA VAL A 923 -5.45 -47.57 29.68
C VAL A 923 -6.82 -47.96 29.11
N ILE A 924 -6.95 -48.11 27.80
CA ILE A 924 -8.19 -48.61 27.18
C ILE A 924 -8.46 -50.06 27.58
N ASP A 925 -7.47 -50.96 27.48
CA ASP A 925 -7.62 -52.38 27.84
C ASP A 925 -8.01 -52.54 29.32
N GLY A 926 -7.44 -51.74 30.21
CA GLY A 926 -7.73 -51.74 31.65
C GLY A 926 -9.11 -51.20 31.98
N HIS A 927 -9.52 -50.09 31.37
CA HIS A 927 -10.85 -49.51 31.59
C HIS A 927 -11.94 -50.41 31.04
N TYR A 928 -11.70 -51.12 29.93
CA TYR A 928 -12.61 -52.16 29.45
C TYR A 928 -12.63 -53.40 30.35
N ALA A 929 -11.53 -53.77 30.99
CA ALA A 929 -11.49 -54.92 31.89
C ALA A 929 -12.32 -54.70 33.17
N THR A 930 -12.40 -53.45 33.66
CA THR A 930 -13.24 -53.09 34.80
C THR A 930 -14.66 -52.70 34.34
N ASP A 931 -14.81 -51.70 33.50
CA ASP A 931 -16.13 -51.10 33.22
C ASP A 931 -16.81 -51.64 31.94
N GLY A 932 -16.08 -52.37 31.09
CA GLY A 932 -16.47 -52.64 29.69
C GLY A 932 -17.66 -53.58 29.43
N GLY A 933 -17.88 -54.53 30.34
CA GLY A 933 -18.84 -55.62 30.23
C GLY A 933 -18.78 -56.45 28.92
N ASN A 934 -19.75 -57.35 28.75
CA ASN A 934 -19.85 -58.23 27.56
C ASN A 934 -20.17 -57.49 26.24
N ARG A 935 -20.21 -56.15 26.23
CA ARG A 935 -20.64 -55.33 25.08
C ARG A 935 -19.58 -54.38 24.54
N ASN A 936 -18.35 -54.42 25.07
CA ASN A 936 -17.24 -53.52 24.72
C ASN A 936 -17.62 -52.02 24.86
N ARG A 937 -18.28 -51.63 25.97
CA ARG A 937 -18.64 -50.23 26.24
C ARG A 937 -18.26 -49.82 27.65
N ILE A 938 -17.60 -48.67 27.79
CA ILE A 938 -17.31 -48.03 29.08
C ILE A 938 -18.58 -47.30 29.53
N TYR A 939 -19.05 -47.52 30.76
CA TYR A 939 -20.29 -47.00 31.33
C TYR A 939 -19.99 -45.95 32.42
N THR A 940 -20.08 -44.67 32.07
CA THR A 940 -19.73 -43.58 32.98
C THR A 940 -20.90 -42.62 33.22
N SER A 941 -21.04 -42.17 34.47
CA SER A 941 -21.90 -41.04 34.84
C SER A 941 -21.21 -39.68 34.63
N SER A 942 -19.91 -39.67 34.31
CA SER A 942 -19.17 -38.44 34.06
C SER A 942 -19.11 -38.09 32.58
N LYS A 943 -19.74 -36.97 32.22
CA LYS A 943 -19.54 -36.33 30.91
C LYS A 943 -18.07 -35.93 30.67
N ARG A 944 -17.33 -35.57 31.72
CA ARG A 944 -15.89 -35.24 31.61
C ARG A 944 -15.07 -36.47 31.23
N MET A 945 -15.40 -37.65 31.76
CA MET A 945 -14.81 -38.92 31.33
C MET A 945 -15.06 -39.16 29.84
N VAL A 946 -16.30 -38.99 29.36
CA VAL A 946 -16.64 -39.13 27.92
C VAL A 946 -15.77 -38.22 27.05
N GLU A 947 -15.65 -36.94 27.38
CA GLU A 947 -14.80 -35.99 26.65
C GLU A 947 -13.33 -36.43 26.62
N THR A 948 -12.79 -36.93 27.74
CA THR A 948 -11.41 -37.44 27.79
C THR A 948 -11.21 -38.78 27.07
N LEU A 949 -12.22 -39.64 27.01
CA LEU A 949 -12.20 -40.87 26.21
C LEU A 949 -12.21 -40.58 24.71
N ASN A 950 -12.91 -39.52 24.29
CA ASN A 950 -12.94 -39.09 22.90
C ASN A 950 -11.56 -38.57 22.46
N MET A 951 -10.89 -37.75 23.28
CA MET A 951 -9.50 -37.33 23.02
C MET A 951 -8.50 -38.49 23.11
N LEU A 952 -8.68 -39.42 24.06
CA LEU A 952 -7.83 -40.63 24.15
C LEU A 952 -7.91 -41.46 22.87
N ALA A 953 -9.12 -41.70 22.36
CA ALA A 953 -9.36 -42.40 21.10
C ALA A 953 -8.72 -41.65 19.91
N ALA A 954 -8.91 -40.32 19.82
CA ALA A 954 -8.34 -39.49 18.76
C ALA A 954 -6.79 -39.44 18.78
N SER A 955 -6.17 -39.53 19.97
CA SER A 955 -4.71 -39.62 20.10
C SER A 955 -4.14 -40.96 19.61
N LEU A 956 -4.98 -42.00 19.55
CA LEU A 956 -4.67 -43.35 19.10
C LEU A 956 -5.15 -43.64 17.67
N GLY A 957 -5.44 -42.60 16.88
CA GLY A 957 -5.91 -42.73 15.49
C GLY A 957 -7.26 -43.47 15.38
N THR A 958 -8.15 -43.34 16.36
CA THR A 958 -9.50 -43.92 16.29
C THR A 958 -10.54 -42.95 16.87
N THR A 959 -11.78 -43.39 16.99
CA THR A 959 -12.91 -42.57 17.46
C THR A 959 -13.85 -43.38 18.35
N THR A 960 -14.88 -42.71 18.85
CA THR A 960 -15.88 -43.26 19.77
C THR A 960 -17.29 -43.22 19.17
N ALA A 961 -18.21 -43.91 19.82
CA ALA A 961 -19.65 -43.72 19.67
C ALA A 961 -20.28 -43.64 21.06
N ILE A 962 -21.12 -42.63 21.27
CA ILE A 962 -21.70 -42.30 22.58
C ILE A 962 -23.16 -42.73 22.60
N TYR A 963 -23.62 -43.30 23.71
CA TYR A 963 -25.03 -43.62 23.94
C TYR A 963 -25.45 -43.06 25.29
N GLU A 964 -26.46 -42.21 25.29
CA GLU A 964 -27.01 -41.57 26.49
C GLU A 964 -28.26 -42.35 26.96
N ASP A 965 -28.29 -42.78 28.22
CA ASP A 965 -29.42 -43.48 28.84
C ASP A 965 -30.19 -42.48 29.72
N THR A 966 -31.30 -41.94 29.19
CA THR A 966 -32.14 -40.91 29.82
C THR A 966 -33.37 -41.48 30.54
N ARG A 967 -33.44 -42.82 30.73
CA ARG A 967 -34.62 -43.47 31.32
C ARG A 967 -34.67 -43.29 32.84
N GLU A 968 -35.82 -42.86 33.35
CA GLU A 968 -36.07 -42.76 34.79
C GLU A 968 -35.83 -44.11 35.51
N GLY A 969 -35.30 -44.03 36.74
CA GLY A 969 -35.07 -45.21 37.59
C GLY A 969 -33.70 -45.89 37.43
N ARG A 970 -32.83 -45.47 36.51
CA ARG A 970 -31.44 -45.97 36.40
C ARG A 970 -30.41 -44.98 36.96
N LEU A 971 -30.05 -45.17 38.24
CA LEU A 971 -28.96 -44.48 38.94
C LEU A 971 -28.86 -42.96 38.67
N GLY A 972 -29.90 -42.22 39.09
CA GLY A 972 -29.89 -40.77 39.21
C GLY A 972 -31.03 -40.04 38.51
N LYS A 973 -31.11 -38.72 38.72
CA LYS A 973 -32.01 -37.78 38.02
C LYS A 973 -31.47 -37.28 36.67
N GLU A 974 -30.29 -37.75 36.27
CA GLU A 974 -29.49 -37.23 35.16
C GLU A 974 -28.91 -38.42 34.37
N PRO A 975 -28.67 -38.27 33.06
CA PRO A 975 -28.33 -39.40 32.18
C PRO A 975 -26.97 -40.05 32.47
N ASN A 976 -26.90 -41.35 32.19
CA ASN A 976 -25.66 -42.13 32.19
C ASN A 976 -25.17 -42.38 30.75
N TYR A 977 -23.86 -42.46 30.55
CA TYR A 977 -23.24 -42.58 29.22
C TYR A 977 -22.61 -43.97 29.01
N ALA A 978 -22.82 -44.57 27.85
CA ALA A 978 -22.08 -45.73 27.38
C ALA A 978 -21.20 -45.34 26.17
N VAL A 979 -19.88 -45.45 26.30
CA VAL A 979 -18.89 -45.07 25.30
C VAL A 979 -18.29 -46.33 24.65
N LEU A 980 -18.47 -46.46 23.34
CA LEU A 980 -17.85 -47.49 22.52
C LEU A 980 -16.64 -46.91 21.80
N ILE A 981 -15.42 -47.33 22.14
CA ILE A 981 -14.22 -47.01 21.36
C ILE A 981 -14.17 -47.94 20.14
N TYR A 982 -13.95 -47.37 18.96
CA TYR A 982 -13.99 -48.12 17.71
C TYR A 982 -12.69 -48.92 17.48
N LYS A 983 -12.82 -50.20 17.11
CA LYS A 983 -11.69 -51.04 16.67
C LYS A 983 -11.59 -51.02 15.15
N LEU A 984 -10.49 -50.51 14.62
CA LEU A 984 -10.18 -50.48 13.19
C LEU A 984 -9.93 -51.90 12.67
N GLY A 985 -10.37 -52.21 11.45
CA GLY A 985 -10.16 -53.53 10.82
C GLY A 985 -11.42 -54.34 10.50
N ARG A 986 -12.61 -53.72 10.47
CA ARG A 986 -13.84 -54.42 10.01
C ARG A 986 -13.88 -54.52 8.48
N LYS A 987 -14.25 -55.68 7.93
CA LYS A 987 -14.42 -55.86 6.47
C LYS A 987 -15.57 -55.05 5.86
N LYS A 988 -16.59 -54.68 6.65
CA LYS A 988 -17.68 -53.77 6.25
C LYS A 988 -18.01 -52.83 7.39
N TYR A 989 -18.14 -51.54 7.07
CA TYR A 989 -18.41 -50.44 8.00
C TYR A 989 -19.89 -49.96 7.99
N GLY A 990 -20.71 -50.51 7.09
CA GLY A 990 -22.13 -50.14 6.89
C GLY A 990 -22.30 -48.83 6.12
N ASP A 991 -23.52 -48.31 6.04
CA ASP A 991 -23.81 -46.98 5.45
C ASP A 991 -23.65 -45.83 6.45
N VAL A 992 -22.96 -46.09 7.55
CA VAL A 992 -22.77 -45.16 8.67
C VAL A 992 -21.34 -44.60 8.67
N TRP A 993 -20.39 -45.40 8.18
CA TRP A 993 -18.98 -45.07 8.15
C TRP A 993 -18.30 -45.66 6.91
N PHE A 994 -17.16 -45.11 6.53
CA PHE A 994 -16.17 -45.82 5.72
C PHE A 994 -14.76 -45.28 5.97
N LYS A 995 -13.74 -46.10 5.70
CA LYS A 995 -12.33 -45.70 5.75
C LYS A 995 -11.84 -45.42 4.33
N ARG A 996 -11.09 -44.34 4.13
CA ARG A 996 -10.32 -44.07 2.92
C ARG A 996 -9.13 -43.18 3.27
N GLU A 997 -7.98 -43.45 2.64
CA GLU A 997 -6.69 -42.89 3.03
C GLU A 997 -6.40 -43.11 4.53
N ASP A 998 -5.85 -42.09 5.20
CA ASP A 998 -5.57 -42.04 6.62
C ASP A 998 -6.75 -41.49 7.46
N LYS A 999 -7.95 -41.35 6.87
CA LYS A 999 -9.13 -40.82 7.55
C LYS A 999 -10.27 -41.85 7.69
N LEU A 1000 -11.08 -41.68 8.74
CA LEU A 1000 -12.32 -42.42 8.96
C LEU A 1000 -13.51 -41.46 8.88
N TRP A 1001 -14.41 -41.71 7.93
CA TRP A 1001 -15.52 -40.83 7.60
C TRP A 1001 -16.82 -41.30 8.28
N VAL A 1002 -17.54 -40.40 8.95
CA VAL A 1002 -18.82 -40.70 9.64
C VAL A 1002 -19.97 -39.88 9.08
N LYS A 1003 -21.13 -40.53 8.89
CA LYS A 1003 -22.32 -39.90 8.32
C LYS A 1003 -22.97 -38.87 9.26
N ILE A 1004 -23.37 -37.73 8.71
CA ILE A 1004 -24.22 -36.74 9.39
C ILE A 1004 -25.64 -37.28 9.49
N LYS A 1005 -26.17 -37.34 10.73
CA LYS A 1005 -27.49 -37.90 11.08
C LYS A 1005 -28.57 -36.83 11.18
N ASN A 1006 -28.27 -35.70 11.82
CA ASN A 1006 -29.18 -34.57 11.98
C ASN A 1006 -28.41 -33.23 12.05
N ILE A 1007 -29.07 -32.13 11.69
CA ILE A 1007 -28.54 -30.77 11.80
C ILE A 1007 -29.67 -29.88 12.35
N GLU A 1008 -29.40 -29.14 13.42
CA GLU A 1008 -30.36 -28.24 14.07
C GLU A 1008 -29.76 -26.83 14.15
N LYS A 1009 -30.52 -25.79 13.79
CA LYS A 1009 -30.11 -24.39 14.05
C LYS A 1009 -30.28 -24.07 15.53
N ILE A 1010 -29.31 -23.37 16.12
CA ILE A 1010 -29.34 -22.95 17.54
C ILE A 1010 -29.05 -21.44 17.65
N PRO A 1011 -29.46 -20.76 18.75
CA PRO A 1011 -29.34 -19.30 18.88
C PRO A 1011 -27.92 -18.77 18.72
N ASN A 1012 -27.81 -17.51 18.29
CA ASN A 1012 -26.52 -16.83 18.11
C ASN A 1012 -25.70 -16.83 19.40
N ARG A 1013 -24.38 -17.10 19.29
CA ARG A 1013 -23.46 -17.15 20.43
C ARG A 1013 -22.05 -16.73 20.02
N THR A 1014 -21.24 -16.39 21.02
CA THR A 1014 -19.79 -16.29 20.89
C THR A 1014 -19.19 -17.63 20.46
N ALA A 1015 -18.38 -17.59 19.42
CA ALA A 1015 -17.72 -18.74 18.81
C ALA A 1015 -16.22 -18.43 18.59
N TYR A 1016 -15.37 -19.44 18.51
CA TYR A 1016 -13.91 -19.33 18.60
C TYR A 1016 -13.25 -20.26 17.58
N CYS A 1017 -12.09 -19.89 17.03
CA CYS A 1017 -11.32 -20.70 16.11
C CYS A 1017 -9.88 -20.83 16.58
N PHE A 1018 -9.19 -21.92 16.21
CA PHE A 1018 -7.74 -21.99 16.25
C PHE A 1018 -7.16 -21.75 14.86
N GLU A 1019 -5.99 -21.15 14.79
CA GLU A 1019 -5.36 -20.72 13.56
C GLU A 1019 -3.91 -21.22 13.46
N VAL A 1020 -3.64 -22.21 12.61
CA VAL A 1020 -2.29 -22.78 12.44
C VAL A 1020 -1.49 -21.91 11.47
N LEU A 1021 -0.25 -21.59 11.86
CA LEU A 1021 0.62 -20.68 11.12
C LEU A 1021 1.42 -21.42 10.03
N ASN A 1022 2.04 -22.56 10.37
CA ASN A 1022 3.10 -23.20 9.57
C ASN A 1022 2.80 -24.68 9.24
N SER A 1023 1.55 -25.05 9.01
CA SER A 1023 1.13 -26.44 8.72
C SER A 1023 -0.24 -26.48 8.05
N GLU A 1024 -0.71 -27.69 7.69
CA GLU A 1024 -2.05 -27.89 7.13
C GLU A 1024 -3.15 -27.25 8.00
N PRO A 1025 -4.21 -26.71 7.37
CA PRO A 1025 -5.22 -25.91 8.07
C PRO A 1025 -6.25 -26.76 8.83
N ILE A 1026 -5.77 -27.69 9.67
CA ILE A 1026 -6.59 -28.65 10.43
C ILE A 1026 -6.26 -28.61 11.91
N PHE A 1027 -7.25 -28.93 12.76
CA PHE A 1027 -7.04 -29.25 14.18
C PHE A 1027 -8.08 -30.25 14.69
N THR A 1028 -7.76 -30.93 15.79
CA THR A 1028 -8.62 -31.97 16.39
C THR A 1028 -9.55 -31.36 17.44
N VAL A 1029 -10.86 -31.51 17.24
CA VAL A 1029 -11.89 -31.07 18.20
C VAL A 1029 -12.01 -32.08 19.33
N GLY A 1030 -11.43 -31.79 20.49
CA GLY A 1030 -11.24 -32.75 21.57
C GLY A 1030 -12.49 -33.27 22.29
N THR A 1031 -13.62 -32.57 22.20
CA THR A 1031 -14.93 -33.08 22.67
C THR A 1031 -15.45 -34.26 21.85
N THR A 1032 -14.97 -34.44 20.61
CA THR A 1032 -15.51 -35.43 19.67
C THR A 1032 -14.45 -36.26 18.95
N GLY A 1033 -13.20 -35.80 18.89
CA GLY A 1033 -12.12 -36.35 18.08
C GLY A 1033 -12.15 -35.94 16.60
N ILE A 1034 -13.16 -35.17 16.15
CA ILE A 1034 -13.33 -34.80 14.74
C ILE A 1034 -12.13 -33.96 14.27
N LEU A 1035 -11.61 -34.26 13.08
CA LEU A 1035 -10.74 -33.34 12.37
C LEU A 1035 -11.60 -32.26 11.72
N THR A 1036 -11.32 -31.00 12.01
CA THR A 1036 -12.01 -29.90 11.35
C THR A 1036 -11.06 -28.85 10.81
N HIS A 1037 -11.56 -28.06 9.86
CA HIS A 1037 -10.81 -26.96 9.28
C HIS A 1037 -10.60 -25.89 10.34
N ASN A 1038 -9.37 -25.40 10.39
CA ASN A 1038 -8.94 -24.34 11.28
C ASN A 1038 -9.23 -22.98 10.64
N CYS A 1039 -8.54 -21.95 11.11
CA CYS A 1039 -8.39 -20.71 10.37
C CYS A 1039 -6.93 -20.63 9.88
N ARG A 1040 -6.67 -20.48 8.59
CA ARG A 1040 -5.28 -20.31 8.12
C ARG A 1040 -4.92 -18.85 8.29
N LEU A 1041 -3.74 -18.49 8.83
CA LEU A 1041 -3.23 -17.12 8.60
C LEU A 1041 -2.58 -17.00 7.23
N ARG A 1042 -3.40 -17.18 6.21
CA ARG A 1042 -3.46 -16.20 5.12
C ARG A 1042 -4.53 -15.22 5.59
N LEU A 1043 -4.21 -13.92 5.67
CA LEU A 1043 -5.02 -12.86 6.29
C LEU A 1043 -6.48 -13.25 6.56
N ASP A 1044 -6.84 -13.38 7.84
CA ASP A 1044 -8.10 -14.00 8.30
C ASP A 1044 -9.27 -13.46 7.49
N ASN A 1045 -9.99 -14.31 6.76
CA ASN A 1045 -11.17 -13.89 5.99
C ASN A 1045 -12.44 -13.71 6.84
N ARG A 1046 -12.26 -13.49 8.15
CA ARG A 1046 -13.18 -12.76 9.06
C ARG A 1046 -12.66 -11.40 9.44
N GLU A 1047 -11.38 -11.17 9.26
CA GLU A 1047 -10.82 -9.86 9.01
C GLU A 1047 -10.70 -9.57 7.49
N LEU A 1048 -11.35 -10.35 6.58
CA LEU A 1048 -11.43 -10.12 5.10
C LEU A 1048 -12.75 -10.52 4.36
N ARG A 1049 -13.69 -11.27 4.98
CA ARG A 1049 -15.14 -11.29 4.63
C ARG A 1049 -16.05 -10.71 5.73
N LYS A 1050 -15.47 -10.12 6.79
CA LYS A 1050 -16.12 -8.99 7.46
C LYS A 1050 -15.83 -7.76 6.59
N ARG A 1051 -14.59 -7.28 6.71
CA ARG A 1051 -13.51 -7.44 5.71
C ARG A 1051 -13.76 -7.11 4.22
N GLY A 1052 -14.76 -7.70 3.56
CA GLY A 1052 -14.99 -7.61 2.10
C GLY A 1052 -13.77 -7.23 1.24
N GLY A 1053 -12.88 -8.17 0.96
CA GLY A 1053 -11.87 -8.03 -0.11
C GLY A 1053 -10.56 -8.79 0.13
N GLY A 1054 -9.58 -8.65 -0.79
CA GLY A 1054 -8.27 -9.34 -0.77
C GLY A 1054 -7.07 -8.40 -0.97
N LEU A 1055 -5.85 -8.87 -0.67
CA LEU A 1055 -4.67 -7.99 -0.51
C LEU A 1055 -4.19 -7.29 -1.80
N PHE A 1056 -4.37 -7.92 -2.97
CA PHE A 1056 -4.21 -7.32 -4.29
C PHE A 1056 -5.19 -7.99 -5.27
N GLY A 1057 -5.92 -7.20 -6.08
CA GLY A 1057 -6.69 -7.64 -7.26
C GLY A 1057 -7.94 -8.52 -7.06
N ALA A 1058 -7.94 -9.46 -6.10
CA ALA A 1058 -8.77 -10.67 -6.18
C ALA A 1058 -10.15 -10.67 -5.48
N ASN A 1059 -10.53 -9.63 -4.73
CA ASN A 1059 -11.84 -9.64 -4.02
C ASN A 1059 -12.25 -8.21 -3.60
N PRO A 1060 -13.53 -7.78 -3.69
CA PRO A 1060 -13.88 -6.36 -3.67
C PRO A 1060 -14.37 -5.79 -2.33
N LEU A 1061 -14.34 -4.45 -2.22
CA LEU A 1061 -14.67 -3.57 -1.06
C LEU A 1061 -13.55 -3.38 -0.01
N THR A 1062 -12.29 -3.61 -0.40
CA THR A 1062 -11.10 -3.44 0.46
C THR A 1062 -10.07 -2.51 -0.16
N GLY A 1063 -9.01 -2.24 0.57
CA GLY A 1063 -7.86 -1.47 0.13
C GLY A 1063 -7.06 -1.01 1.33
N SER A 1064 -6.15 -0.06 1.15
CA SER A 1064 -5.37 0.50 2.25
C SER A 1064 -6.04 1.75 2.82
N ILE A 1065 -6.21 1.81 4.14
CA ILE A 1065 -6.51 3.06 4.85
C ILE A 1065 -5.37 4.07 4.65
N GLY A 1066 -4.14 3.57 4.65
CA GLY A 1066 -2.92 4.35 4.62
C GLY A 1066 -1.71 3.44 4.55
N VAL A 1067 -0.67 3.94 3.91
CA VAL A 1067 0.65 3.30 3.85
C VAL A 1067 1.62 4.13 4.67
N VAL A 1068 2.44 3.46 5.49
CA VAL A 1068 3.60 4.05 6.17
C VAL A 1068 4.83 3.25 5.83
N THR A 1069 5.85 3.87 5.27
CA THR A 1069 7.12 3.19 4.92
C THR A 1069 8.19 3.51 5.95
N ILE A 1070 8.85 2.48 6.49
CA ILE A 1070 9.97 2.60 7.43
C ILE A 1070 11.29 2.67 6.66
N ASN A 1071 12.17 3.61 7.02
CA ASN A 1071 13.46 3.81 6.38
C ASN A 1071 14.53 2.84 6.94
N MET A 1072 14.59 1.62 6.38
CA MET A 1072 15.49 0.56 6.88
C MET A 1072 16.96 0.91 6.66
N ALA A 1073 17.31 1.55 5.54
CA ALA A 1073 18.68 2.00 5.26
C ALA A 1073 19.23 2.89 6.39
N ARG A 1074 18.39 3.78 6.94
CA ARG A 1074 18.73 4.66 8.07
C ARG A 1074 18.84 3.92 9.40
N ILE A 1075 18.03 2.89 9.65
CA ILE A 1075 18.16 2.04 10.85
C ILE A 1075 19.50 1.29 10.80
N GLY A 1076 19.83 0.68 9.66
CA GLY A 1076 21.10 -0.04 9.46
C GLY A 1076 22.33 0.85 9.62
N TYR A 1077 22.24 2.14 9.23
CA TYR A 1077 23.33 3.10 9.40
C TYR A 1077 23.50 3.61 10.85
N LEU A 1078 22.43 3.64 11.66
CA LEU A 1078 22.46 4.25 13.00
C LEU A 1078 22.68 3.22 14.13
N ALA A 1079 22.28 1.96 13.93
CA ALA A 1079 22.41 0.91 14.92
C ALA A 1079 23.85 0.40 15.02
N LYS A 1080 24.40 0.30 16.24
CA LYS A 1080 25.77 -0.21 16.48
C LYS A 1080 25.82 -1.72 16.66
N ASP A 1081 24.71 -2.33 17.05
CA ASP A 1081 24.57 -3.75 17.26
C ASP A 1081 23.13 -4.22 16.94
N GLU A 1082 22.95 -5.54 16.88
CA GLU A 1082 21.70 -6.18 16.48
C GLU A 1082 20.54 -5.83 17.43
N LYS A 1083 20.84 -5.59 18.71
CA LYS A 1083 19.85 -5.23 19.72
C LYS A 1083 19.37 -3.79 19.53
N GLU A 1084 20.28 -2.84 19.30
CA GLU A 1084 19.94 -1.45 18.97
C GLU A 1084 19.14 -1.37 17.65
N TYR A 1085 19.47 -2.20 16.66
CA TYR A 1085 18.75 -2.29 15.39
C TYR A 1085 17.27 -2.69 15.59
N PHE A 1086 17.01 -3.78 16.33
CA PHE A 1086 15.64 -4.21 16.59
C PHE A 1086 14.87 -3.28 17.53
N GLU A 1087 15.53 -2.67 18.54
CA GLU A 1087 14.91 -1.65 19.39
C GLU A 1087 14.48 -0.40 18.59
N MET A 1088 15.27 0.02 17.60
CA MET A 1088 14.90 1.10 16.67
C MET A 1088 13.75 0.70 15.75
N LEU A 1089 13.76 -0.53 15.21
CA LEU A 1089 12.69 -1.04 14.35
C LEU A 1089 11.35 -1.13 15.09
N ASP A 1090 11.34 -1.70 16.31
CA ASP A 1090 10.15 -1.81 17.16
C ASP A 1090 9.54 -0.44 17.45
N LYS A 1091 10.39 0.56 17.76
CA LYS A 1091 9.95 1.95 17.95
C LYS A 1091 9.22 2.49 16.71
N TRP A 1092 9.83 2.37 15.53
CA TRP A 1092 9.24 2.91 14.30
C TRP A 1092 7.99 2.14 13.84
N MET A 1093 7.92 0.84 14.13
CA MET A 1093 6.71 0.04 13.95
C MET A 1093 5.55 0.50 14.84
N ASP A 1094 5.79 0.87 16.11
CA ASP A 1094 4.75 1.45 16.97
C ASP A 1094 4.27 2.82 16.47
N VAL A 1095 5.19 3.70 16.07
CA VAL A 1095 4.84 5.01 15.49
C VAL A 1095 3.97 4.84 14.23
N ALA A 1096 4.39 3.96 13.31
CA ALA A 1096 3.64 3.65 12.08
C ALA A 1096 2.24 3.09 12.41
N LYS A 1097 2.14 2.17 13.37
CA LYS A 1097 0.87 1.61 13.85
C LYS A 1097 -0.04 2.69 14.42
N ARG A 1098 0.45 3.61 15.26
CA ARG A 1098 -0.35 4.71 15.82
C ARG A 1098 -0.86 5.66 14.73
N ALA A 1099 -0.03 6.03 13.77
CA ALA A 1099 -0.44 6.85 12.63
C ALA A 1099 -1.59 6.21 11.84
N LEU A 1100 -1.48 4.90 11.55
CA LEU A 1100 -2.48 4.15 10.80
C LEU A 1100 -3.80 3.94 11.58
N ILE A 1101 -3.75 3.86 12.92
CA ILE A 1101 -4.95 3.83 13.76
C ILE A 1101 -5.64 5.20 13.76
N ALA A 1102 -4.90 6.29 13.96
CA ALA A 1102 -5.45 7.65 13.94
C ALA A 1102 -6.08 8.02 12.59
N ARG A 1103 -5.48 7.59 11.46
CA ARG A 1103 -6.09 7.77 10.12
C ARG A 1103 -7.43 7.05 10.00
N ARG A 1104 -7.53 5.80 10.48
CA ARG A 1104 -8.78 5.03 10.49
C ARG A 1104 -9.87 5.71 11.34
N GLU A 1105 -9.55 6.10 12.57
CA GLU A 1105 -10.51 6.74 13.48
C GLU A 1105 -11.07 8.05 12.92
N PHE A 1106 -10.23 8.85 12.24
CA PHE A 1106 -10.69 10.04 11.54
C PHE A 1106 -11.65 9.70 10.40
N VAL A 1107 -11.26 8.81 9.49
CA VAL A 1107 -12.05 8.52 8.29
C VAL A 1107 -13.41 7.89 8.67
N GLU A 1108 -13.47 6.97 9.62
CA GLU A 1108 -14.75 6.41 10.13
C GLU A 1108 -15.68 7.50 10.70
N LYS A 1109 -15.16 8.37 11.59
CA LYS A 1109 -15.92 9.45 12.22
C LYS A 1109 -16.52 10.43 11.21
N TYR A 1110 -15.82 10.73 10.13
CA TYR A 1110 -16.32 11.64 9.10
C TYR A 1110 -17.19 10.93 8.04
N MET A 1111 -17.05 9.61 7.88
CA MET A 1111 -17.99 8.77 7.14
C MET A 1111 -19.38 8.77 7.81
N GLU A 1112 -19.46 8.58 9.13
CA GLU A 1112 -20.71 8.69 9.88
C GLU A 1112 -21.38 10.05 9.67
N ARG A 1113 -20.59 11.14 9.69
CA ARG A 1113 -21.04 12.52 9.45
C ARG A 1113 -21.40 12.83 8.00
N GLY A 1114 -21.16 11.90 7.06
CA GLY A 1114 -21.57 12.01 5.66
C GLY A 1114 -20.59 12.75 4.75
N LEU A 1115 -19.29 12.79 5.08
CA LEU A 1115 -18.28 13.45 4.25
C LEU A 1115 -17.99 12.71 2.93
N TYR A 1116 -18.11 11.37 2.92
CA TYR A 1116 -17.91 10.50 1.74
C TYR A 1116 -19.24 9.82 1.37
N PRO A 1117 -20.23 10.56 0.84
CA PRO A 1117 -21.61 10.09 0.74
C PRO A 1117 -21.81 8.86 -0.17
N TYR A 1118 -20.99 8.67 -1.20
CA TYR A 1118 -21.12 7.48 -2.06
C TYR A 1118 -20.43 6.26 -1.43
N SER A 1119 -19.22 6.42 -0.92
CA SER A 1119 -18.51 5.37 -0.16
C SER A 1119 -19.32 4.93 1.04
N LYS A 1120 -20.05 5.84 1.70
CA LYS A 1120 -20.99 5.52 2.78
C LYS A 1120 -22.08 4.54 2.34
N PHE A 1121 -22.59 4.69 1.13
CA PHE A 1121 -23.64 3.83 0.57
C PHE A 1121 -23.09 2.47 0.14
N TYR A 1122 -22.00 2.45 -0.64
CA TYR A 1122 -21.41 1.19 -1.11
C TYR A 1122 -20.74 0.38 0.01
N LEU A 1123 -20.19 1.04 1.04
CA LEU A 1123 -19.71 0.40 2.27
C LEU A 1123 -20.82 0.25 3.34
N GLY A 1124 -22.08 0.57 3.04
CA GLY A 1124 -23.17 0.52 4.02
C GLY A 1124 -23.43 -0.88 4.58
N SER A 1125 -23.36 -1.91 3.73
CA SER A 1125 -23.49 -3.33 4.10
C SER A 1125 -22.38 -3.82 5.04
N ILE A 1126 -21.27 -3.07 5.12
CA ILE A 1126 -20.14 -3.32 6.00
C ILE A 1126 -20.40 -2.66 7.36
N ALA A 1127 -20.80 -1.39 7.35
CA ALA A 1127 -21.15 -0.65 8.56
C ALA A 1127 -22.32 -1.30 9.32
N GLU A 1128 -23.38 -1.70 8.62
CA GLU A 1128 -24.51 -2.45 9.21
C GLU A 1128 -24.07 -3.75 9.91
N ARG A 1129 -22.95 -4.33 9.47
CA ARG A 1129 -22.49 -5.65 9.90
C ARG A 1129 -21.36 -5.59 10.92
N PHE A 1130 -20.64 -4.48 11.05
CA PHE A 1130 -19.49 -4.30 11.97
C PHE A 1130 -19.47 -3.02 12.80
N GLY A 1131 -20.37 -2.07 12.56
CA GLY A 1131 -20.35 -0.74 13.19
C GLY A 1131 -19.30 0.24 12.63
N GLU A 1132 -18.58 -0.14 11.57
CA GLU A 1132 -17.46 0.59 10.95
C GLU A 1132 -17.54 0.36 9.43
N TYR A 1133 -17.43 1.41 8.60
CA TYR A 1133 -17.56 1.36 7.13
C TYR A 1133 -16.29 0.86 6.46
N PHE A 1134 -15.17 1.48 6.81
CA PHE A 1134 -13.84 1.06 6.43
C PHE A 1134 -13.26 0.08 7.44
N LYS A 1135 -14.11 -0.63 8.21
CA LYS A 1135 -13.71 -1.89 8.85
C LYS A 1135 -12.89 -2.69 7.87
N ASN A 1136 -13.28 -2.63 6.59
CA ASN A 1136 -12.84 -3.49 5.52
C ASN A 1136 -11.43 -3.30 4.95
N HIS A 1137 -10.80 -2.18 5.25
CA HIS A 1137 -9.51 -1.82 4.64
C HIS A 1137 -8.36 -2.20 5.59
N PHE A 1138 -7.16 -2.46 5.07
CA PHE A 1138 -5.97 -2.78 5.87
C PHE A 1138 -5.19 -1.51 6.26
N ASN A 1139 -4.33 -1.65 7.27
CA ASN A 1139 -3.31 -0.66 7.64
C ASN A 1139 -1.97 -1.19 7.12
N THR A 1140 -1.30 -0.47 6.22
CA THR A 1140 -0.13 -0.99 5.50
C THR A 1140 1.17 -0.40 6.06
N ILE A 1141 2.12 -1.25 6.43
CA ILE A 1141 3.50 -0.85 6.76
C ILE A 1141 4.42 -1.42 5.66
N GLY A 1142 5.15 -0.54 4.99
CA GLY A 1142 6.18 -0.88 4.00
C GLY A 1142 7.59 -0.71 4.57
N LEU A 1143 8.58 -1.31 3.91
CA LEU A 1143 10.01 -1.22 4.26
C LEU A 1143 10.79 -0.66 3.06
N LEU A 1144 11.63 0.36 3.28
CA LEU A 1144 12.48 0.96 2.25
C LEU A 1144 13.95 0.60 2.46
N GLY A 1145 14.60 0.12 1.41
CA GLY A 1145 16.05 -0.08 1.37
C GLY A 1145 16.55 -1.23 2.24
N LEU A 1146 15.96 -2.43 2.09
CA LEU A 1146 16.33 -3.60 2.90
C LEU A 1146 17.78 -4.06 2.62
N ASN A 1147 18.21 -4.00 1.36
CA ASN A 1147 19.57 -4.34 0.96
C ASN A 1147 20.57 -3.34 1.54
N GLU A 1148 20.26 -2.04 1.39
CA GLU A 1148 21.04 -0.91 1.88
C GLU A 1148 21.12 -0.92 3.42
N SER A 1149 20.07 -1.42 4.10
CA SER A 1149 20.07 -1.65 5.54
C SER A 1149 21.12 -2.68 5.97
N ILE A 1150 21.19 -3.83 5.27
CA ILE A 1150 22.18 -4.89 5.55
C ILE A 1150 23.59 -4.39 5.22
N VAL A 1151 23.77 -3.71 4.09
CA VAL A 1151 25.05 -3.13 3.67
C VAL A 1151 25.54 -2.10 4.71
N ASN A 1152 24.68 -1.18 5.14
CA ASN A 1152 25.04 -0.18 6.15
C ASN A 1152 25.34 -0.82 7.51
N PHE A 1153 24.53 -1.78 7.95
CA PHE A 1153 24.67 -2.42 9.27
C PHE A 1153 25.90 -3.34 9.38
N THR A 1154 26.37 -3.88 8.25
CA THR A 1154 27.52 -4.81 8.23
C THR A 1154 28.84 -4.15 7.80
N ASP A 1155 28.89 -2.83 7.58
CA ASP A 1155 29.97 -2.11 6.88
C ASP A 1155 30.35 -2.76 5.54
N GLU A 1156 29.38 -2.89 4.63
CA GLU A 1156 29.54 -3.45 3.27
C GLU A 1156 29.99 -4.92 3.20
N LYS A 1157 29.99 -5.65 4.33
CA LYS A 1157 30.43 -7.07 4.38
C LYS A 1157 29.38 -8.05 3.86
N GLU A 1158 28.09 -7.75 4.04
CA GLU A 1158 26.97 -8.55 3.55
C GLU A 1158 25.96 -7.68 2.80
N ASN A 1159 25.16 -8.32 1.95
CA ASN A 1159 24.05 -7.73 1.21
C ASN A 1159 22.88 -8.73 1.11
N ILE A 1160 21.78 -8.37 0.47
CA ILE A 1160 20.59 -9.24 0.40
C ILE A 1160 20.83 -10.58 -0.34
N ALA A 1161 21.88 -10.67 -1.16
CA ALA A 1161 22.30 -11.88 -1.89
C ALA A 1161 23.42 -12.67 -1.17
N SER A 1162 23.79 -12.29 0.06
CA SER A 1162 24.86 -12.92 0.83
C SER A 1162 24.40 -14.16 1.61
N LYS A 1163 23.85 -15.16 0.92
CA LYS A 1163 23.72 -16.58 1.34
C LYS A 1163 23.22 -17.49 0.23
#